data_AF-A0ABD5VIX9-F1
#
_entry.id   AF-A0ABD5VIX9-F1
#
_cell.length_a   1.000
_cell.length_b   1.000
_cell.length_c   1.000
_cell.angle_alpha   90.00
_cell.angle_beta   90.00
_cell.angle_gamma   90.00
#
_symmetry.space_group_name_H-M   'P 1'
#
loop_
_entity.id
_entity.type
_entity.pdbx_description
1 polymer ?
#
loop_
_entity_poly.entity_id
_entity_poly.type
_entity_poly.pdbx_seq_one_letter_code
_entity_poly.pdbx_strand_id
1 'polypeptide(L)'
;MTRRLVPVLVVALVVLAGCTAPSTQPSPTDGSTAAATGTPTTDASTTTSGDAADDDASTDGDAADANATNPAGEAPPGVTLAGNASGALANASALLAAHERVLYADGYRATLVSTVAYGPGPATNATAAVVAGPGGDRLRVSTTRTLGNRTAGYEVFANESTAVMRLDVRNETQYRNAEGPYATTEYTGGAYLEGYLDRLNFSVANVTERDGRDVYTLTASKSVSAHPNASTTMSNGTYAARLVVDERGLVASFRVHTNDSSSTQTHEWSVESLDGSPTRPDWLSAVPTAARRNVSVDAEVRREHYPNPNGTGYVDNHGVLAVTNDGPDALPAGANVSITSNGTTYATTVDRAIAAGETVAFARVDDDLVVRANASAFDDPPDFANEVDVSVTAGGTSLLSLSASYSHVSIGGDDGPDDEVSANATRYAPGVTSDGVVYAERLVANHTAAVTATGFEVRGTETDVFRENGTTTSRSSERVVVVASTNRTRVLERTVHDDGRVVTAWKRGRHRLTRVDGNETLYRPRTTIRAASSLAVPVSASRALAAGEFEVVNVTERDGRTFVTLTADSADPPYDGVDVQSFDARVVVDDTGRIHSFRANATYVDADDGDVWGGSASFELVSTGEGAPSRPSWVGDVPANARRDVGVSTDVDDRSRVALAAYGEHAVPAGTTVVLTVDGDRYETTLDAALDPETTRYLYVVDGELRVATERADAVGRRLVDPSTVRVVTPDGVLVEDDDLHLPAANASASVESTVG
;
A
#
# COMPACT_ATOMS: atom_id res chain seq x y z
N MET A 1 -33.52 29.05 21.10
CA MET A 1 -32.37 29.01 20.16
C MET A 1 -31.36 28.01 20.71
N THR A 2 -31.53 26.74 20.34
CA THR A 2 -30.74 25.61 20.82
C THR A 2 -30.08 24.99 19.59
N ARG A 3 -28.78 25.26 19.40
CA ARG A 3 -27.97 24.62 18.37
C ARG A 3 -27.84 23.14 18.74
N ARG A 4 -28.39 22.25 17.90
CA ARG A 4 -28.19 20.81 17.98
C ARG A 4 -26.82 20.49 17.37
N LEU A 5 -25.94 19.88 18.17
CA LEU A 5 -24.73 19.23 17.71
C LEU A 5 -25.12 17.90 17.07
N VAL A 6 -24.87 17.76 15.77
CA VAL A 6 -24.97 16.48 15.03
C VAL A 6 -23.66 15.71 15.27
N PRO A 7 -23.69 14.46 15.75
CA PRO A 7 -22.47 13.68 15.97
C PRO A 7 -22.09 12.90 14.70
N VAL A 8 -20.98 13.30 14.07
CA VAL A 8 -20.33 12.58 12.96
C VAL A 8 -19.81 11.22 13.44
N LEU A 9 -20.15 10.18 12.69
CA LEU A 9 -19.76 8.78 12.89
C LEU A 9 -18.28 8.60 12.42
N VAL A 10 -17.41 8.11 13.31
CA VAL A 10 -15.99 7.84 13.01
C VAL A 10 -15.85 6.37 12.62
N VAL A 11 -15.84 6.09 11.31
CA VAL A 11 -15.50 4.78 10.72
C VAL A 11 -14.63 5.03 9.48
N ALA A 12 -13.35 5.37 9.68
CA ALA A 12 -12.31 5.33 8.64
C ALA A 12 -10.94 5.55 9.29
N LEU A 13 -10.19 4.48 9.56
CA LEU A 13 -8.71 4.50 9.73
C LEU A 13 -8.17 3.10 10.08
N VAL A 14 -8.15 2.19 9.10
CA VAL A 14 -7.17 1.10 8.95
C VAL A 14 -7.04 0.75 7.45
N VAL A 15 -6.42 1.62 6.65
CA VAL A 15 -5.74 1.29 5.38
C VAL A 15 -4.67 2.37 5.16
N LEU A 16 -3.38 2.02 5.13
CA LEU A 16 -2.25 2.95 4.96
C LEU A 16 -1.43 2.59 3.71
N ALA A 17 -1.63 3.33 2.61
CA ALA A 17 -0.74 3.56 1.45
C ALA A 17 -1.50 4.48 0.46
N GLY A 18 -1.08 5.61 -0.12
CA GLY A 18 0.17 6.38 -0.23
C GLY A 18 0.15 7.09 -1.61
N CYS A 19 0.21 8.43 -1.67
CA CYS A 19 0.42 9.26 -2.89
C CYS A 19 1.22 10.54 -2.53
N THR A 20 2.18 10.96 -3.37
CA THR A 20 3.05 12.17 -3.20
C THR A 20 3.19 12.96 -4.52
N ALA A 21 3.40 14.28 -4.43
CA ALA A 21 3.40 15.32 -5.49
C ALA A 21 4.80 15.94 -5.80
N PRO A 22 4.98 16.77 -6.86
CA PRO A 22 6.28 17.20 -7.46
C PRO A 22 6.65 18.72 -7.31
N SER A 23 7.91 19.11 -7.60
CA SER A 23 8.39 20.52 -7.68
C SER A 23 9.29 20.80 -8.91
N THR A 24 9.26 22.04 -9.46
CA THR A 24 9.69 22.46 -10.81
C THR A 24 10.74 23.62 -10.89
N GLN A 25 11.57 23.59 -11.96
CA GLN A 25 12.27 24.71 -12.72
C GLN A 25 13.49 25.49 -12.15
N PRO A 26 14.27 26.27 -12.96
CA PRO A 26 14.71 26.16 -14.38
C PRO A 26 16.23 26.42 -14.67
N SER A 27 16.64 26.20 -15.94
CA SER A 27 17.96 26.48 -16.61
C SER A 27 18.22 27.99 -16.92
N PRO A 28 19.40 28.50 -17.41
CA PRO A 28 20.31 27.90 -18.43
C PRO A 28 21.85 28.23 -18.39
N THR A 29 22.66 27.56 -19.25
CA THR A 29 23.53 28.13 -20.34
C THR A 29 24.86 27.38 -20.60
N ASP A 30 25.00 26.93 -21.87
CA ASP A 30 26.13 26.62 -22.76
C ASP A 30 27.58 26.34 -22.29
N GLY A 31 28.15 25.28 -22.89
CA GLY A 31 29.59 25.01 -22.95
C GLY A 31 29.96 23.94 -23.99
N SER A 32 30.05 24.36 -25.25
CA SER A 32 30.60 23.60 -26.40
C SER A 32 32.04 23.11 -26.17
N THR A 33 32.40 21.89 -26.60
CA THR A 33 33.66 21.59 -27.32
C THR A 33 33.56 20.24 -28.05
N ALA A 34 34.14 20.22 -29.25
CA ALA A 34 33.95 19.27 -30.32
C ALA A 34 34.91 18.07 -30.34
N ALA A 35 34.42 17.01 -31.00
CA ALA A 35 35.06 16.15 -32.00
C ALA A 35 36.27 15.26 -31.62
N ALA A 36 36.07 13.95 -31.81
CA ALA A 36 37.00 13.14 -32.62
C ALA A 36 36.27 11.97 -33.29
N THR A 37 36.30 12.00 -34.62
CA THR A 37 35.89 11.03 -35.63
C THR A 37 36.69 9.71 -35.56
N GLY A 38 36.01 8.59 -35.82
CA GLY A 38 36.63 7.31 -36.16
C GLY A 38 35.61 6.27 -36.64
N THR A 39 35.38 6.22 -37.96
CA THR A 39 34.54 5.23 -38.66
C THR A 39 35.24 3.86 -38.79
N PRO A 40 34.50 2.78 -39.13
CA PRO A 40 34.82 1.41 -38.75
C PRO A 40 35.53 0.63 -39.87
N THR A 41 36.07 -0.53 -39.51
CA THR A 41 36.44 -1.57 -40.49
C THR A 41 35.93 -2.92 -40.01
N THR A 42 34.97 -3.43 -40.79
CA THR A 42 34.52 -4.81 -40.88
C THR A 42 35.67 -5.68 -41.41
N ASP A 43 35.85 -6.88 -40.87
CA ASP A 43 36.05 -8.04 -41.76
C ASP A 43 35.78 -9.38 -41.06
N ALA A 44 35.37 -10.31 -41.92
CA ALA A 44 34.68 -11.56 -41.66
C ALA A 44 35.60 -12.79 -41.52
N SER A 45 34.96 -13.96 -41.42
CA SER A 45 35.45 -15.35 -41.62
C SER A 45 35.78 -16.11 -40.33
N THR A 46 34.88 -16.95 -39.82
CA THR A 46 34.53 -18.34 -40.21
C THR A 46 35.44 -19.43 -39.62
N THR A 47 34.73 -20.48 -39.16
CA THR A 47 35.02 -21.93 -39.24
C THR A 47 35.77 -22.67 -38.11
N THR A 48 34.96 -23.49 -37.42
CA THR A 48 35.08 -24.93 -37.08
C THR A 48 35.95 -25.44 -35.92
N SER A 49 35.22 -26.03 -34.94
CA SER A 49 35.40 -27.35 -34.28
C SER A 49 36.76 -27.78 -33.72
N GLY A 50 36.76 -28.19 -32.44
CA GLY A 50 37.79 -29.07 -31.89
C GLY A 50 37.58 -29.37 -30.41
N ASP A 51 37.43 -30.66 -30.11
CA ASP A 51 37.27 -31.34 -28.81
C ASP A 51 38.25 -30.99 -27.68
N ALA A 52 37.80 -31.40 -26.47
CA ALA A 52 38.53 -31.92 -25.31
C ALA A 52 38.79 -30.99 -24.10
N ALA A 53 38.13 -31.39 -23.00
CA ALA A 53 38.52 -31.39 -21.57
C ALA A 53 39.74 -30.58 -21.12
N ASP A 54 39.56 -29.71 -20.12
CA ASP A 54 39.96 -29.99 -18.73
C ASP A 54 39.69 -28.76 -17.82
N ASP A 55 39.32 -29.06 -16.57
CA ASP A 55 39.43 -28.23 -15.37
C ASP A 55 38.77 -26.85 -15.32
N ASP A 56 37.54 -26.80 -14.77
CA ASP A 56 37.06 -25.63 -14.04
C ASP A 56 36.48 -26.04 -12.68
N ALA A 57 37.34 -25.97 -11.66
CA ALA A 57 36.96 -26.06 -10.27
C ALA A 57 36.31 -24.73 -9.83
N SER A 58 35.04 -24.54 -10.19
CA SER A 58 34.20 -23.54 -9.55
C SER A 58 33.80 -24.04 -8.17
N THR A 59 34.32 -23.37 -7.15
CA THR A 59 33.88 -23.49 -5.76
C THR A 59 32.48 -22.90 -5.66
N ASP A 60 31.47 -23.74 -5.92
CA ASP A 60 30.11 -23.47 -5.50
C ASP A 60 30.11 -23.44 -3.96
N GLY A 61 30.07 -22.21 -3.43
CA GLY A 61 29.76 -21.97 -2.03
C GLY A 61 28.31 -22.40 -1.80
N ASP A 62 28.17 -23.64 -1.31
CA ASP A 62 26.92 -24.19 -0.81
C ASP A 62 26.25 -23.16 0.11
N ALA A 63 25.04 -22.76 -0.29
CA ALA A 63 24.15 -22.00 0.54
C ALA A 63 23.90 -22.83 1.80
N ALA A 64 24.24 -22.25 2.95
CA ALA A 64 24.00 -22.83 4.26
C ALA A 64 22.59 -23.42 4.33
N ASP A 65 22.57 -24.70 4.71
CA ASP A 65 21.40 -25.48 5.09
C ASP A 65 20.52 -24.66 6.05
N ALA A 66 19.38 -24.17 5.55
CA ALA A 66 18.41 -23.37 6.31
C ALA A 66 17.64 -24.20 7.36
N ASN A 67 18.08 -25.43 7.62
CA ASN A 67 17.59 -26.32 8.66
C ASN A 67 18.56 -26.46 9.85
N ALA A 68 19.61 -25.61 9.91
CA ALA A 68 20.50 -25.59 11.05
C ALA A 68 19.77 -25.05 12.29
N THR A 69 19.43 -25.96 13.21
CA THR A 69 19.31 -25.62 14.63
C THR A 69 20.59 -24.86 15.03
N ASN A 70 20.47 -23.57 15.39
CA ASN A 70 21.59 -22.83 15.97
C ASN A 70 22.22 -23.69 17.08
N PRO A 71 23.52 -23.99 17.06
CA PRO A 71 24.15 -24.63 18.20
C PRO A 71 23.92 -23.76 19.45
N ALA A 72 23.62 -24.39 20.58
CA ALA A 72 23.39 -23.71 21.85
C ALA A 72 24.55 -22.74 22.15
N GLY A 73 24.22 -21.46 22.36
CA GLY A 73 25.19 -20.37 22.58
C GLY A 73 25.41 -19.42 21.40
N GLU A 74 24.72 -19.60 20.26
CA GLU A 74 24.69 -18.60 19.19
C GLU A 74 23.59 -17.54 19.41
N ALA A 75 23.91 -16.30 19.05
CA ALA A 75 22.99 -15.16 19.13
C ALA A 75 21.73 -15.38 18.26
N PRO A 76 20.60 -14.71 18.58
CA PRO A 76 19.39 -14.80 17.77
C PRO A 76 19.67 -14.38 16.32
N PRO A 77 18.96 -14.94 15.33
CA PRO A 77 19.07 -14.51 13.94
C PRO A 77 18.98 -12.99 13.81
N GLY A 78 19.97 -12.38 13.15
CA GLY A 78 20.06 -10.94 12.96
C GLY A 78 20.69 -10.15 14.11
N VAL A 79 21.04 -10.77 15.23
CA VAL A 79 21.75 -10.15 16.35
C VAL A 79 23.22 -10.60 16.34
N THR A 80 24.15 -9.67 16.47
CA THR A 80 25.58 -9.96 16.62
C THR A 80 26.01 -9.79 18.06
N LEU A 81 27.00 -10.56 18.50
CA LEU A 81 27.69 -10.38 19.79
C LEU A 81 29.15 -10.04 19.52
N ALA A 82 29.64 -8.89 20.00
CA ALA A 82 31.07 -8.70 20.17
C ALA A 82 31.51 -9.48 21.44
N GLY A 83 32.78 -9.93 21.49
CA GLY A 83 33.34 -10.91 22.44
C GLY A 83 33.34 -10.55 23.94
N ASN A 84 32.44 -9.67 24.38
CA ASN A 84 32.20 -9.17 25.73
C ASN A 84 30.69 -8.93 26.00
N ALA A 85 29.79 -9.59 25.26
CA ALA A 85 28.33 -9.44 25.32
C ALA A 85 27.78 -8.06 24.89
N SER A 86 28.63 -7.13 24.41
CA SER A 86 28.13 -5.95 23.70
C SER A 86 27.78 -6.36 22.27
N GLY A 87 26.49 -6.49 22.00
CA GLY A 87 25.95 -6.85 20.69
C GLY A 87 25.07 -5.77 20.08
N ALA A 88 24.64 -5.98 18.84
CA ALA A 88 23.68 -5.09 18.18
C ALA A 88 22.75 -5.89 17.25
N LEU A 89 21.60 -5.30 16.92
CA LEU A 89 20.76 -5.81 15.84
C LEU A 89 21.41 -5.42 14.50
N ALA A 90 22.00 -6.39 13.81
CA ALA A 90 22.67 -6.19 12.53
C ALA A 90 21.79 -6.47 11.31
N ASN A 91 20.75 -7.31 11.46
CA ASN A 91 19.84 -7.65 10.37
C ASN A 91 18.41 -7.85 10.88
N ALA A 92 17.63 -6.75 10.89
CA ALA A 92 16.24 -6.73 11.34
C ALA A 92 15.35 -7.71 10.55
N SER A 93 15.51 -7.81 9.23
CA SER A 93 14.72 -8.73 8.40
C SER A 93 15.00 -10.21 8.71
N ALA A 94 16.23 -10.57 9.09
CA ALA A 94 16.57 -11.92 9.51
C ALA A 94 15.89 -12.27 10.84
N LEU A 95 15.90 -11.34 11.79
CA LEU A 95 15.20 -11.47 13.06
C LEU A 95 13.68 -11.62 12.83
N LEU A 96 13.10 -10.75 12.00
CA LEU A 96 11.66 -10.76 11.72
C LEU A 96 11.21 -12.07 11.05
N ALA A 97 11.96 -12.52 10.03
CA ALA A 97 11.68 -13.78 9.38
C ALA A 97 11.80 -14.98 10.33
N ALA A 98 12.70 -14.92 11.33
CA ALA A 98 12.81 -15.94 12.36
C ALA A 98 11.63 -15.89 13.34
N HIS A 99 11.25 -14.70 13.80
CA HIS A 99 10.09 -14.47 14.64
C HIS A 99 8.81 -15.04 14.02
N GLU A 100 8.50 -14.66 12.78
CA GLU A 100 7.30 -15.11 12.07
C GLU A 100 7.31 -16.63 11.86
N ARG A 101 8.47 -17.22 11.55
CA ARG A 101 8.60 -18.66 11.38
C ARG A 101 8.29 -19.42 12.66
N VAL A 102 8.80 -18.96 13.82
CA VAL A 102 8.52 -19.61 15.11
C VAL A 102 7.04 -19.50 15.46
N LEU A 103 6.45 -18.30 15.33
CA LEU A 103 5.03 -18.10 15.61
C LEU A 103 4.14 -18.95 14.70
N TYR A 104 4.46 -19.03 13.41
CA TYR A 104 3.68 -19.79 12.44
C TYR A 104 3.81 -21.30 12.65
N ALA A 105 5.01 -21.79 13.00
CA ALA A 105 5.25 -23.21 13.24
C ALA A 105 4.53 -23.72 14.50
N ASP A 106 4.58 -22.96 15.60
CA ASP A 106 4.12 -23.42 16.91
C ASP A 106 2.67 -22.97 17.24
N GLY A 107 2.13 -22.00 16.49
CA GLY A 107 0.96 -21.24 16.91
C GLY A 107 1.30 -20.31 18.08
N TYR A 108 0.46 -19.31 18.36
CA TYR A 108 0.78 -18.31 19.37
C TYR A 108 -0.40 -17.64 20.03
N ARG A 109 -0.15 -17.08 21.21
CA ARG A 109 -0.96 -16.07 21.88
C ARG A 109 -0.14 -14.80 22.01
N ALA A 110 -0.65 -13.69 21.52
CA ALA A 110 0.06 -12.41 21.58
C ALA A 110 -0.89 -11.25 21.87
N THR A 111 -0.35 -10.19 22.46
CA THR A 111 -1.09 -9.00 22.83
C THR A 111 -0.33 -7.76 22.36
N LEU A 112 -1.04 -6.84 21.68
CA LEU A 112 -0.63 -5.48 21.36
C LEU A 112 -1.41 -4.50 22.23
N VAL A 113 -0.72 -3.69 23.03
CA VAL A 113 -1.29 -2.56 23.77
C VAL A 113 -0.77 -1.27 23.17
N SER A 114 -1.66 -0.33 22.88
CA SER A 114 -1.34 0.99 22.38
C SER A 114 -2.01 2.06 23.23
N THR A 115 -1.23 3.04 23.70
CA THR A 115 -1.71 4.21 24.42
C THR A 115 -1.23 5.44 23.69
N VAL A 116 -2.16 6.28 23.23
CA VAL A 116 -1.87 7.52 22.49
C VAL A 116 -2.54 8.69 23.21
N ALA A 117 -1.74 9.65 23.68
CA ALA A 117 -2.22 10.88 24.29
C ALA A 117 -1.90 12.08 23.40
N TYR A 118 -2.90 12.88 23.03
CA TYR A 118 -2.75 14.12 22.26
C TYR A 118 -2.95 15.33 23.18
N GLY A 119 -1.87 16.04 23.50
CA GLY A 119 -1.90 17.21 24.39
C GLY A 119 -2.65 16.94 25.72
N PRO A 120 -3.46 17.90 26.23
CA PRO A 120 -4.23 17.73 27.48
C PRO A 120 -5.51 16.89 27.32
N GLY A 121 -5.74 16.27 26.15
CA GLY A 121 -6.92 15.45 25.88
C GLY A 121 -6.87 14.08 26.57
N PRO A 122 -8.01 13.35 26.63
CA PRO A 122 -8.03 11.98 27.12
C PRO A 122 -7.18 11.08 26.21
N ALA A 123 -6.39 10.19 26.81
CA ALA A 123 -5.65 9.18 26.05
C ALA A 123 -6.61 8.20 25.37
N THR A 124 -6.24 7.80 24.16
CA THR A 124 -6.81 6.64 23.48
C THR A 124 -6.02 5.41 23.89
N ASN A 125 -6.69 4.42 24.46
CA ASN A 125 -6.10 3.11 24.74
C ASN A 125 -6.70 2.08 23.78
N ALA A 126 -5.85 1.28 23.14
CA ALA A 126 -6.26 0.13 22.35
C ALA A 126 -5.51 -1.11 22.83
N THR A 127 -6.20 -2.24 22.87
CA THR A 127 -5.62 -3.54 23.18
C THR A 127 -6.13 -4.51 22.15
N ALA A 128 -5.23 -5.21 21.46
CA ALA A 128 -5.54 -6.30 20.55
C ALA A 128 -4.87 -7.58 21.06
N ALA A 129 -5.65 -8.63 21.30
CA ALA A 129 -5.19 -9.96 21.66
C ALA A 129 -5.41 -10.91 20.49
N VAL A 130 -4.40 -11.68 20.13
CA VAL A 130 -4.38 -12.62 19.02
C VAL A 130 -4.11 -14.02 19.55
N VAL A 131 -4.88 -14.99 19.07
CA VAL A 131 -4.63 -16.42 19.28
C VAL A 131 -4.67 -17.11 17.93
N ALA A 132 -3.55 -17.68 17.48
CA ALA A 132 -3.44 -18.34 16.18
C ALA A 132 -2.94 -19.79 16.33
N GLY A 133 -3.52 -20.70 15.55
CA GLY A 133 -3.06 -22.09 15.46
C GLY A 133 -1.69 -22.24 14.78
N PRO A 134 -0.98 -23.37 14.97
CA PRO A 134 0.10 -23.79 14.07
C PRO A 134 -0.37 -23.75 12.61
N GLY A 135 0.49 -23.28 11.70
CA GLY A 135 0.15 -23.11 10.28
C GLY A 135 -0.80 -21.94 9.99
N GLY A 136 -1.30 -21.25 11.02
CA GLY A 136 -2.23 -20.15 10.81
C GLY A 136 -3.63 -20.56 10.34
N ASP A 137 -3.96 -21.85 10.35
CA ASP A 137 -5.23 -22.37 9.82
C ASP A 137 -6.46 -21.86 10.58
N ARG A 138 -6.24 -21.34 11.80
CA ARG A 138 -7.27 -20.72 12.65
C ARG A 138 -6.71 -19.52 13.39
N LEU A 139 -7.56 -18.50 13.55
CA LEU A 139 -7.22 -17.24 14.17
C LEU A 139 -8.38 -16.75 15.03
N ARG A 140 -8.08 -16.19 16.20
CA ARG A 140 -9.00 -15.38 16.99
C ARG A 140 -8.31 -14.07 17.33
N VAL A 141 -8.94 -12.96 16.99
CA VAL A 141 -8.46 -11.62 17.33
C VAL A 141 -9.52 -10.96 18.20
N SER A 142 -9.13 -10.33 19.30
CA SER A 142 -10.02 -9.52 20.13
C SER A 142 -9.40 -8.15 20.34
N THR A 143 -10.08 -7.11 19.90
CA THR A 143 -9.63 -5.73 20.03
C THR A 143 -10.60 -4.96 20.90
N THR A 144 -10.07 -4.17 21.82
CA THR A 144 -10.83 -3.20 22.61
C THR A 144 -10.16 -1.84 22.48
N ARG A 145 -10.93 -0.79 22.16
CA ARG A 145 -10.47 0.59 22.11
C ARG A 145 -11.31 1.44 23.05
N THR A 146 -10.64 2.22 23.88
CA THR A 146 -11.25 3.16 24.82
C THR A 146 -10.77 4.57 24.54
N LEU A 147 -11.70 5.50 24.32
CA LEU A 147 -11.46 6.94 24.17
C LEU A 147 -12.28 7.67 25.24
N GLY A 148 -11.61 8.16 26.29
CA GLY A 148 -12.28 8.74 27.45
C GLY A 148 -13.22 7.73 28.12
N ASN A 149 -14.53 8.00 28.09
CA ASN A 149 -15.56 7.11 28.66
C ASN A 149 -16.24 6.21 27.60
N ARG A 150 -15.80 6.23 26.34
CA ARG A 150 -16.36 5.42 25.27
C ARG A 150 -15.48 4.20 25.03
N THR A 151 -16.07 3.02 25.05
CA THR A 151 -15.40 1.77 24.70
C THR A 151 -16.08 1.15 23.49
N ALA A 152 -15.29 0.72 22.52
CA ALA A 152 -15.71 -0.10 21.40
C ALA A 152 -14.82 -1.33 21.36
N GLY A 153 -15.41 -2.50 21.10
CA GLY A 153 -14.67 -3.75 21.00
C GLY A 153 -15.08 -4.51 19.75
N TYR A 154 -14.18 -5.33 19.24
CA TYR A 154 -14.53 -6.34 18.27
C TYR A 154 -13.77 -7.63 18.52
N GLU A 155 -14.33 -8.72 18.04
CA GLU A 155 -13.75 -10.04 18.13
C GLU A 155 -13.92 -10.76 16.79
N VAL A 156 -12.81 -11.13 16.14
CA VAL A 156 -12.80 -11.91 14.91
C VAL A 156 -12.45 -13.35 15.25
N PHE A 157 -13.16 -14.30 14.65
CA PHE A 157 -12.77 -15.70 14.60
C PHE A 157 -12.73 -16.14 13.14
N ALA A 158 -11.57 -16.60 12.70
CA ALA A 158 -11.31 -16.97 11.31
C ALA A 158 -10.66 -18.36 11.19
N ASN A 159 -10.85 -18.97 10.03
CA ASN A 159 -10.14 -20.15 9.55
C ASN A 159 -9.74 -19.94 8.08
N GLU A 160 -9.23 -20.99 7.43
CA GLU A 160 -8.82 -20.96 6.01
C GLU A 160 -9.88 -20.43 5.02
N SER A 161 -11.17 -20.53 5.33
CA SER A 161 -12.26 -20.25 4.37
C SER A 161 -13.31 -19.27 4.85
N THR A 162 -13.31 -18.89 6.12
CA THR A 162 -14.38 -18.07 6.71
C THR A 162 -13.84 -17.25 7.88
N ALA A 163 -14.25 -16.00 7.95
CA ALA A 163 -14.02 -15.13 9.09
C ALA A 163 -15.32 -14.47 9.54
N VAL A 164 -15.61 -14.56 10.83
CA VAL A 164 -16.78 -13.94 11.45
C VAL A 164 -16.32 -12.95 12.50
N MET A 165 -16.91 -11.77 12.51
CA MET A 165 -16.61 -10.69 13.44
C MET A 165 -17.83 -10.41 14.32
N ARG A 166 -17.63 -10.38 15.63
CA ARG A 166 -18.53 -9.75 16.60
C ARG A 166 -18.04 -8.33 16.85
N LEU A 167 -18.91 -7.35 16.73
CA LEU A 167 -18.63 -5.95 17.02
C LEU A 167 -19.52 -5.51 18.19
N ASP A 168 -18.91 -4.99 19.25
CA ASP A 168 -19.58 -4.46 20.42
C ASP A 168 -19.42 -2.92 20.44
N VAL A 169 -20.44 -2.19 19.98
CA VAL A 169 -20.47 -0.71 19.94
C VAL A 169 -21.67 -0.19 20.71
N ARG A 170 -21.48 0.78 21.61
CA ARG A 170 -22.59 1.47 22.32
C ARG A 170 -23.57 0.52 23.04
N ASN A 171 -23.07 -0.58 23.60
CA ASN A 171 -23.85 -1.66 24.24
C ASN A 171 -24.72 -2.49 23.28
N GLU A 172 -24.49 -2.38 21.98
CA GLU A 172 -25.10 -3.24 20.97
C GLU A 172 -24.05 -4.22 20.44
N THR A 173 -24.44 -5.50 20.37
CA THR A 173 -23.63 -6.55 19.76
C THR A 173 -24.12 -6.79 18.34
N GLN A 174 -23.24 -6.60 17.38
CA GLN A 174 -23.46 -6.86 15.96
C GLN A 174 -22.56 -8.02 15.51
N TYR A 175 -23.00 -8.79 14.53
CA TYR A 175 -22.20 -9.84 13.90
C TYR A 175 -22.12 -9.55 12.40
N ARG A 176 -20.95 -9.74 11.80
CA ARG A 176 -20.75 -9.61 10.35
C ARG A 176 -19.73 -10.63 9.86
N ASN A 177 -19.75 -10.92 8.56
CA ASN A 177 -18.59 -11.55 7.94
C ASN A 177 -17.45 -10.54 7.93
N ALA A 178 -16.26 -11.05 8.19
CA ALA A 178 -15.08 -10.24 8.16
C ALA A 178 -14.50 -10.40 6.74
N GLU A 179 -14.38 -9.29 6.00
CA GLU A 179 -13.99 -9.31 4.58
C GLU A 179 -12.52 -9.71 4.40
N GLY A 180 -12.28 -10.60 3.44
CA GLY A 180 -10.94 -11.07 3.06
C GLY A 180 -10.42 -12.31 3.81
N PRO A 181 -9.47 -13.06 3.23
CA PRO A 181 -8.74 -14.08 3.95
C PRO A 181 -7.89 -13.39 5.03
N TYR A 182 -8.17 -13.68 6.30
CA TYR A 182 -7.33 -13.22 7.41
C TYR A 182 -6.02 -13.99 7.40
N ALA A 183 -5.04 -13.49 6.65
CA ALA A 183 -3.72 -14.07 6.62
C ALA A 183 -3.09 -13.89 8.00
N THR A 184 -2.83 -14.99 8.71
CA THR A 184 -2.25 -14.97 10.06
C THR A 184 -0.88 -14.31 10.11
N THR A 185 -0.22 -14.17 8.97
CA THR A 185 1.03 -13.42 8.79
C THR A 185 0.87 -11.94 9.12
N GLU A 186 -0.33 -11.37 8.98
CA GLU A 186 -0.59 -9.97 9.36
C GLU A 186 -0.65 -9.77 10.88
N TYR A 187 -0.89 -10.84 11.64
CA TYR A 187 -1.13 -10.79 13.09
C TYR A 187 0.03 -11.31 13.92
N THR A 188 1.17 -11.64 13.31
CA THR A 188 2.42 -12.01 14.00
C THR A 188 3.08 -10.83 14.69
N GLY A 189 2.55 -9.62 14.53
CA GLY A 189 3.23 -8.38 14.89
C GLY A 189 4.35 -8.01 13.90
N GLY A 190 4.54 -8.77 12.82
CA GLY A 190 5.63 -8.62 11.87
C GLY A 190 5.72 -7.22 11.27
N ALA A 191 4.66 -6.78 10.58
CA ALA A 191 4.58 -5.43 9.99
C ALA A 191 4.74 -4.31 11.03
N TYR A 192 4.25 -4.54 12.26
CA TYR A 192 4.40 -3.58 13.35
C TYR A 192 5.86 -3.49 13.83
N LEU A 193 6.54 -4.63 13.99
CA LEU A 193 7.95 -4.69 14.40
C LEU A 193 8.88 -4.15 13.31
N GLU A 194 8.66 -4.50 12.05
CA GLU A 194 9.45 -4.06 10.89
C GLU A 194 9.64 -2.53 10.87
N GLY A 195 8.55 -1.79 11.07
CA GLY A 195 8.56 -0.33 11.07
C GLY A 195 9.46 0.32 12.12
N TYR A 196 9.84 -0.40 13.19
CA TYR A 196 10.76 0.07 14.22
C TYR A 196 12.14 -0.57 14.15
N LEU A 197 12.23 -1.87 13.86
CA LEU A 197 13.50 -2.61 13.83
C LEU A 197 14.43 -2.08 12.73
N ASP A 198 13.89 -1.66 11.60
CA ASP A 198 14.69 -1.10 10.50
C ASP A 198 15.14 0.35 10.74
N ARG A 199 14.52 1.04 11.71
CA ARG A 199 14.69 2.51 11.89
C ARG A 199 15.42 2.90 13.16
N LEU A 200 15.49 1.99 14.13
CA LEU A 200 16.11 2.21 15.43
C LEU A 200 17.37 1.34 15.56
N ASN A 201 18.46 1.93 16.03
CA ASN A 201 19.70 1.21 16.27
C ASN A 201 19.59 0.51 17.64
N PHE A 202 19.38 -0.80 17.62
CA PHE A 202 19.26 -1.60 18.83
C PHE A 202 20.62 -2.15 19.25
N SER A 203 21.00 -1.90 20.50
CA SER A 203 22.15 -2.54 21.13
C SER A 203 21.70 -3.57 22.16
N VAL A 204 22.41 -4.69 22.26
CA VAL A 204 22.20 -5.70 23.30
C VAL A 204 22.59 -5.09 24.65
N ALA A 205 21.59 -4.88 25.50
CA ALA A 205 21.77 -4.34 26.84
C ALA A 205 22.06 -5.45 27.86
N ASN A 206 21.50 -6.64 27.66
CA ASN A 206 21.65 -7.76 28.58
C ASN A 206 21.38 -9.11 27.88
N VAL A 207 22.05 -10.17 28.32
CA VAL A 207 21.77 -11.56 27.94
C VAL A 207 21.58 -12.35 29.22
N THR A 208 20.46 -13.05 29.32
CA THR A 208 20.11 -13.86 30.50
C THR A 208 19.63 -15.23 30.07
N GLU A 209 20.08 -16.27 30.76
CA GLU A 209 19.52 -17.61 30.59
C GLU A 209 18.16 -17.71 31.29
N ARG A 210 17.14 -18.20 30.57
CA ARG A 210 15.81 -18.52 31.11
C ARG A 210 15.36 -19.85 30.54
N ASP A 211 14.99 -20.77 31.42
CA ASP A 211 14.53 -22.13 31.06
C ASP A 211 15.52 -22.88 30.14
N GLY A 212 16.82 -22.66 30.36
CA GLY A 212 17.90 -23.27 29.56
C GLY A 212 18.11 -22.66 28.18
N ARG A 213 17.55 -21.47 27.91
CA ARG A 213 17.73 -20.72 26.65
C ARG A 213 18.24 -19.32 26.92
N ASP A 214 19.07 -18.81 26.02
CA ASP A 214 19.51 -17.42 26.11
C ASP A 214 18.40 -16.46 25.65
N VAL A 215 18.18 -15.42 26.46
CA VAL A 215 17.23 -14.34 26.21
C VAL A 215 17.97 -13.02 26.16
N TYR A 216 17.85 -12.34 25.04
CA TYR A 216 18.55 -11.12 24.69
C TYR A 216 17.60 -9.93 24.89
N THR A 217 18.00 -8.98 25.73
CA THR A 217 17.32 -7.68 25.84
C THR A 217 18.10 -6.67 25.02
N LEU A 218 17.47 -6.09 24.01
CA LEU A 218 18.00 -5.01 23.22
C LEU A 218 17.28 -3.71 23.56
N THR A 219 18.00 -2.60 23.52
CA THR A 219 17.44 -1.27 23.74
C THR A 219 17.88 -0.31 22.65
N ALA A 220 16.99 0.59 22.25
CA ALA A 220 17.31 1.70 21.37
C ALA A 220 16.79 2.99 22.00
N SER A 221 17.60 4.05 21.94
CA SER A 221 17.18 5.40 22.31
C SER A 221 17.66 6.36 21.22
N LYS A 222 16.74 7.07 20.57
CA LYS A 222 17.08 8.00 19.50
C LYS A 222 16.24 9.27 19.66
N SER A 223 16.90 10.43 19.61
CA SER A 223 16.22 11.68 19.29
C SER A 223 16.27 11.81 17.77
N VAL A 224 15.15 11.67 17.09
CA VAL A 224 15.08 11.75 15.62
C VAL A 224 14.51 13.12 15.26
N SER A 225 15.32 13.95 14.61
CA SER A 225 14.84 15.03 13.75
C SER A 225 14.32 14.42 12.44
N ALA A 226 13.21 14.95 11.93
CA ALA A 226 12.26 14.34 11.01
C ALA A 226 12.91 13.66 9.80
N HIS A 227 12.37 12.50 9.41
CA HIS A 227 12.64 11.89 8.12
C HIS A 227 11.48 12.24 7.15
N PRO A 228 11.72 12.93 6.03
CA PRO A 228 10.65 13.42 5.15
C PRO A 228 9.97 12.34 4.28
N ASN A 229 10.52 11.11 4.18
CA ASN A 229 9.98 10.06 3.30
C ASN A 229 9.32 8.88 4.04
N ALA A 230 9.07 8.98 5.34
CA ALA A 230 8.27 7.98 6.04
C ALA A 230 6.78 8.22 5.75
N SER A 231 6.20 7.51 4.78
CA SER A 231 4.78 7.63 4.46
C SER A 231 3.83 7.16 5.57
N THR A 232 4.34 6.86 6.78
CA THR A 232 3.57 6.56 7.99
C THR A 232 4.37 6.85 9.27
N THR A 233 3.93 7.90 9.98
CA THR A 233 3.84 7.95 11.46
C THR A 233 5.11 7.95 12.31
N MET A 234 6.16 8.66 11.90
CA MET A 234 7.19 9.08 12.86
C MET A 234 7.36 10.60 12.84
N SER A 235 6.62 11.25 13.73
CA SER A 235 6.75 12.67 14.05
C SER A 235 8.12 12.96 14.70
N ASN A 236 8.56 14.21 14.59
CA ASN A 236 9.72 14.74 15.32
C ASN A 236 9.61 14.39 16.81
N GLY A 237 10.49 13.52 17.31
CA GLY A 237 10.30 12.98 18.66
C GLY A 237 11.47 12.21 19.24
N THR A 238 11.36 11.95 20.53
CA THR A 238 12.24 11.04 21.27
C THR A 238 11.64 9.64 21.27
N TYR A 239 12.47 8.67 20.91
CA TYR A 239 12.13 7.25 20.85
C TYR A 239 12.92 6.51 21.90
N ALA A 240 12.24 5.70 22.70
CA ALA A 240 12.86 4.74 23.61
C ALA A 240 12.19 3.38 23.39
N ALA A 241 12.95 2.42 22.88
CA ALA A 241 12.46 1.08 22.58
C ALA A 241 13.23 0.02 23.38
N ARG A 242 12.52 -1.03 23.76
CA ARG A 242 13.06 -2.22 24.41
C ARG A 242 12.50 -3.46 23.73
N LEU A 243 13.38 -4.32 23.26
CA LEU A 243 13.09 -5.56 22.56
C LEU A 243 13.64 -6.74 23.36
N VAL A 244 12.89 -7.83 23.48
CA VAL A 244 13.32 -9.07 24.14
C VAL A 244 13.16 -10.23 23.18
N VAL A 245 14.25 -10.94 22.90
CA VAL A 245 14.33 -11.98 21.88
C VAL A 245 14.97 -13.25 22.45
N ASP A 246 14.46 -14.43 22.12
CA ASP A 246 15.13 -15.70 22.43
C ASP A 246 16.13 -16.13 21.33
N GLU A 247 16.96 -17.13 21.61
CA GLU A 247 17.95 -17.70 20.66
C GLU A 247 17.36 -18.16 19.30
N ARG A 248 16.06 -18.44 19.21
CA ARG A 248 15.39 -18.85 17.96
C ARG A 248 14.99 -17.65 17.10
N GLY A 249 15.11 -16.44 17.61
CA GLY A 249 14.63 -15.21 16.98
C GLY A 249 13.18 -14.86 17.33
N LEU A 250 12.57 -15.51 18.33
CA LEU A 250 11.24 -15.13 18.79
C LEU A 250 11.32 -13.82 19.58
N VAL A 251 10.69 -12.77 19.07
CA VAL A 251 10.41 -11.54 19.83
C VAL A 251 9.34 -11.83 20.88
N ALA A 252 9.76 -12.06 22.13
CA ALA A 252 8.86 -12.32 23.25
C ALA A 252 8.14 -11.04 23.73
N SER A 253 8.81 -9.89 23.65
CA SER A 253 8.18 -8.60 23.92
C SER A 253 8.91 -7.47 23.21
N PHE A 254 8.16 -6.48 22.74
CA PHE A 254 8.67 -5.23 22.21
C PHE A 254 7.86 -4.08 22.77
N ARG A 255 8.52 -3.09 23.35
CA ARG A 255 7.89 -1.85 23.82
C ARG A 255 8.59 -0.67 23.20
N VAL A 256 7.83 0.28 22.66
CA VAL A 256 8.34 1.56 22.20
C VAL A 256 7.54 2.70 22.80
N HIS A 257 8.25 3.68 23.34
CA HIS A 257 7.71 4.93 23.80
C HIS A 257 8.16 6.02 22.84
N THR A 258 7.22 6.77 22.29
CA THR A 258 7.46 7.91 21.42
C THR A 258 6.88 9.15 22.07
N ASN A 259 7.66 10.23 22.05
CA ASN A 259 7.21 11.52 22.55
C ASN A 259 7.57 12.61 21.54
N ASP A 260 6.55 13.19 20.93
CA ASP A 260 6.66 14.28 19.96
C ASP A 260 6.01 15.57 20.50
N SER A 261 6.07 16.67 19.74
CA SER A 261 5.54 17.98 20.18
C SER A 261 4.02 18.01 20.37
N SER A 262 3.29 17.05 19.81
CA SER A 262 1.82 16.98 19.75
C SER A 262 1.24 15.77 20.47
N SER A 263 2.02 14.71 20.67
CA SER A 263 1.55 13.43 21.19
C SER A 263 2.62 12.64 21.94
N THR A 264 2.16 11.88 22.94
CA THR A 264 2.96 10.83 23.58
C THR A 264 2.29 9.49 23.28
N GLN A 265 3.05 8.55 22.73
CA GLN A 265 2.55 7.23 22.38
C GLN A 265 3.38 6.15 23.06
N THR A 266 2.72 5.10 23.51
CA THR A 266 3.37 3.88 23.99
C THR A 266 2.72 2.71 23.30
N HIS A 267 3.52 1.88 22.67
CA HIS A 267 3.08 0.66 22.04
C HIS A 267 3.85 -0.52 22.64
N GLU A 268 3.16 -1.60 22.95
CA GLU A 268 3.71 -2.79 23.56
C GLU A 268 3.15 -4.05 22.91
N TRP A 269 4.02 -4.78 22.22
CA TRP A 269 3.77 -6.11 21.70
C TRP A 269 4.35 -7.15 22.64
N SER A 270 3.63 -8.24 22.88
CA SER A 270 4.12 -9.36 23.70
C SER A 270 3.54 -10.69 23.22
N VAL A 271 4.36 -11.75 23.25
CA VAL A 271 3.95 -13.13 23.02
C VAL A 271 3.81 -13.81 24.38
N GLU A 272 2.60 -14.23 24.72
CA GLU A 272 2.27 -14.85 26.00
C GLU A 272 2.63 -16.33 26.01
N SER A 273 2.38 -17.04 24.89
CA SER A 273 2.67 -18.47 24.75
C SER A 273 2.78 -18.92 23.28
N LEU A 274 3.45 -20.06 23.07
CA LEU A 274 3.60 -20.76 21.78
C LEU A 274 2.80 -22.06 21.75
N ASP A 275 1.51 -21.94 22.07
CA ASP A 275 0.55 -23.05 22.08
C ASP A 275 -0.83 -22.55 21.61
N GLY A 276 -0.80 -21.56 20.72
CA GLY A 276 -2.01 -20.95 20.22
C GLY A 276 -2.92 -22.00 19.63
N SER A 277 -4.08 -22.17 20.25
CA SER A 277 -5.14 -23.03 19.75
C SER A 277 -6.43 -22.26 19.99
N PRO A 278 -6.86 -21.45 19.01
CA PRO A 278 -8.04 -20.61 19.19
C PRO A 278 -9.25 -21.52 19.39
N THR A 279 -9.80 -21.50 20.60
CA THR A 279 -11.06 -22.17 20.91
C THR A 279 -12.18 -21.42 20.21
N ARG A 280 -13.06 -22.17 19.55
CA ARG A 280 -14.29 -21.63 18.97
C ARG A 280 -15.04 -20.83 20.07
N PRO A 281 -15.30 -19.53 19.86
CA PRO A 281 -16.00 -18.73 20.85
C PRO A 281 -17.47 -19.16 21.00
N ASP A 282 -18.01 -19.07 22.22
CA ASP A 282 -19.41 -19.43 22.50
C ASP A 282 -20.39 -18.57 21.72
N TRP A 283 -20.05 -17.29 21.49
CA TRP A 283 -20.89 -16.39 20.69
C TRP A 283 -21.06 -16.88 19.25
N LEU A 284 -20.16 -17.71 18.71
CA LEU A 284 -20.31 -18.30 17.38
C LEU A 284 -21.53 -19.24 17.29
N SER A 285 -22.00 -19.76 18.42
CA SER A 285 -23.26 -20.51 18.50
C SER A 285 -24.49 -19.59 18.47
N ALA A 286 -24.35 -18.36 18.97
CA ALA A 286 -25.36 -17.31 18.94
C ALA A 286 -25.40 -16.56 17.60
N VAL A 287 -24.34 -16.66 16.78
CA VAL A 287 -24.32 -16.10 15.42
C VAL A 287 -25.49 -16.67 14.63
N PRO A 288 -26.46 -15.84 14.23
CA PRO A 288 -27.59 -16.28 13.43
C PRO A 288 -27.10 -16.93 12.14
N THR A 289 -27.83 -17.93 11.65
CA THR A 289 -27.47 -18.66 10.42
C THR A 289 -27.22 -17.70 9.24
N ALA A 290 -27.89 -16.55 9.23
CA ALA A 290 -27.67 -15.49 8.25
C ALA A 290 -26.27 -14.85 8.31
N ALA A 291 -25.67 -14.64 9.49
CA ALA A 291 -24.29 -14.12 9.59
C ALA A 291 -23.21 -15.18 9.33
N ARG A 292 -23.57 -16.46 9.23
CA ARG A 292 -22.64 -17.52 8.81
C ARG A 292 -22.56 -17.66 7.29
N ARG A 293 -23.53 -17.07 6.60
CA ARG A 293 -23.56 -16.99 5.15
C ARG A 293 -22.75 -15.79 4.75
N ASN A 294 -21.87 -15.94 3.76
CA ASN A 294 -21.16 -14.84 3.13
C ASN A 294 -22.15 -14.06 2.26
N VAL A 295 -23.05 -13.34 2.91
CA VAL A 295 -24.01 -12.40 2.31
C VAL A 295 -23.32 -11.04 2.38
N SER A 296 -22.93 -10.53 1.23
CA SER A 296 -22.52 -9.14 1.04
C SER A 296 -23.68 -8.47 0.34
N VAL A 297 -24.05 -7.28 0.77
CA VAL A 297 -25.19 -6.56 0.21
C VAL A 297 -24.75 -5.16 -0.11
N ASP A 298 -24.94 -4.73 -1.35
CA ASP A 298 -24.79 -3.34 -1.74
C ASP A 298 -26.17 -2.68 -1.81
N ALA A 299 -26.22 -1.38 -1.56
CA ALA A 299 -27.45 -0.61 -1.57
C ALA A 299 -27.24 0.74 -2.25
N GLU A 300 -27.92 0.93 -3.38
CA GLU A 300 -27.80 2.11 -4.24
C GLU A 300 -29.14 2.84 -4.32
N VAL A 301 -29.16 4.16 -4.14
CA VAL A 301 -30.36 4.98 -4.38
C VAL A 301 -30.37 5.45 -5.82
N ARG A 302 -31.26 4.86 -6.64
CA ARG A 302 -31.42 5.20 -8.06
C ARG A 302 -32.54 6.23 -8.26
N ARG A 303 -32.33 7.14 -9.22
CA ARG A 303 -33.41 7.94 -9.82
C ARG A 303 -33.74 7.38 -11.18
N GLU A 304 -34.91 6.78 -11.30
CA GLU A 304 -35.42 6.41 -12.62
C GLU A 304 -36.14 7.62 -13.25
N HIS A 305 -35.77 7.95 -14.49
CA HIS A 305 -36.46 8.94 -15.30
C HIS A 305 -37.59 8.24 -16.07
N TYR A 306 -38.83 8.44 -15.65
CA TYR A 306 -39.97 7.95 -16.40
C TYR A 306 -40.35 8.92 -17.53
N PRO A 307 -40.45 8.47 -18.79
CA PRO A 307 -40.96 9.29 -19.86
C PRO A 307 -42.43 9.63 -19.56
N ASN A 308 -42.74 10.92 -19.53
CA ASN A 308 -44.10 11.39 -19.29
C ASN A 308 -45.06 10.81 -20.34
N PRO A 309 -46.10 10.07 -19.94
CA PRO A 309 -47.04 9.47 -20.87
C PRO A 309 -47.80 10.51 -21.72
N ASN A 310 -47.77 11.80 -21.34
CA ASN A 310 -48.40 12.91 -22.07
C ASN A 310 -47.44 13.68 -23.01
N GLY A 311 -46.18 13.22 -23.19
CA GLY A 311 -45.28 13.71 -24.24
C GLY A 311 -44.72 15.12 -24.07
N THR A 312 -44.80 15.73 -22.88
CA THR A 312 -44.25 17.07 -22.61
C THR A 312 -43.45 17.13 -21.30
N GLY A 313 -42.16 16.75 -21.38
CA GLY A 313 -41.18 16.89 -20.31
C GLY A 313 -41.18 15.74 -19.30
N TYR A 314 -40.03 15.48 -18.65
CA TYR A 314 -39.89 14.50 -17.56
C TYR A 314 -40.62 15.02 -16.32
N VAL A 315 -41.54 14.23 -15.78
CA VAL A 315 -42.27 14.58 -14.55
C VAL A 315 -41.88 13.54 -13.52
N ASP A 316 -41.24 14.05 -12.47
CA ASP A 316 -40.92 13.41 -11.21
C ASP A 316 -39.79 12.36 -11.24
N ASN A 317 -38.74 12.69 -10.48
CA ASN A 317 -37.67 11.75 -10.14
C ASN A 317 -38.17 10.97 -8.93
N HIS A 318 -38.13 9.64 -9.00
CA HIS A 318 -38.47 8.81 -7.86
C HIS A 318 -37.22 8.08 -7.37
N GLY A 319 -36.90 8.25 -6.09
CA GLY A 319 -35.85 7.53 -5.40
C GLY A 319 -36.28 6.09 -5.10
N VAL A 320 -35.64 5.13 -5.76
CA VAL A 320 -35.76 3.71 -5.45
C VAL A 320 -34.44 3.23 -4.86
N LEU A 321 -34.47 2.50 -3.75
CA LEU A 321 -33.29 1.84 -3.22
C LEU A 321 -33.17 0.45 -3.86
N ALA A 322 -32.16 0.26 -4.70
CA ALA A 322 -31.77 -1.05 -5.20
C ALA A 322 -30.86 -1.72 -4.17
N VAL A 323 -31.20 -2.94 -3.75
CA VAL A 323 -30.39 -3.74 -2.84
C VAL A 323 -29.92 -4.98 -3.58
N THR A 324 -28.61 -5.11 -3.79
CA THR A 324 -28.00 -6.22 -4.53
C THR A 324 -27.31 -7.16 -3.57
N ASN A 325 -27.54 -8.47 -3.69
CA ASN A 325 -26.79 -9.45 -2.91
C ASN A 325 -25.52 -9.88 -3.64
N ASP A 326 -24.42 -9.26 -3.26
CA ASP A 326 -23.06 -9.44 -3.79
C ASP A 326 -22.35 -10.69 -3.26
N GLY A 327 -22.87 -11.22 -2.16
CA GLY A 327 -22.31 -12.38 -1.48
C GLY A 327 -22.56 -13.68 -2.26
N PRO A 328 -21.66 -14.68 -2.17
CA PRO A 328 -21.92 -16.00 -2.76
C PRO A 328 -23.12 -16.73 -2.14
N ASP A 329 -23.60 -16.32 -0.97
CA ASP A 329 -24.77 -16.89 -0.32
C ASP A 329 -26.00 -15.99 -0.46
N ALA A 330 -27.19 -16.59 -0.59
CA ALA A 330 -28.45 -15.86 -0.70
C ALA A 330 -28.82 -15.11 0.60
N LEU A 331 -29.22 -13.83 0.48
CA LEU A 331 -29.91 -13.09 1.54
C LEU A 331 -31.21 -13.85 1.88
N PRO A 332 -31.44 -14.27 3.13
CA PRO A 332 -32.56 -15.13 3.45
C PRO A 332 -33.90 -14.37 3.41
N ALA A 333 -34.97 -15.09 3.05
CA ALA A 333 -36.33 -14.62 3.28
C ALA A 333 -36.53 -14.23 4.76
N GLY A 334 -37.26 -13.16 4.98
CA GLY A 334 -37.47 -12.56 6.30
C GLY A 334 -36.36 -11.60 6.75
N ALA A 335 -35.35 -11.32 5.92
CA ALA A 335 -34.41 -10.23 6.20
C ALA A 335 -35.17 -8.90 6.24
N ASN A 336 -35.00 -8.11 7.29
CA ASN A 336 -35.58 -6.79 7.46
C ASN A 336 -34.65 -5.72 6.88
N VAL A 337 -35.14 -5.00 5.89
CA VAL A 337 -34.48 -3.84 5.26
C VAL A 337 -35.11 -2.59 5.86
N SER A 338 -34.30 -1.72 6.44
CA SER A 338 -34.75 -0.43 6.97
C SER A 338 -33.99 0.72 6.32
N ILE A 339 -34.71 1.77 5.96
CA ILE A 339 -34.19 2.99 5.35
C ILE A 339 -34.57 4.15 6.26
N THR A 340 -33.58 4.87 6.79
CA THR A 340 -33.82 6.10 7.55
C THR A 340 -33.55 7.30 6.66
N SER A 341 -34.57 8.12 6.45
CA SER A 341 -34.52 9.28 5.58
C SER A 341 -35.15 10.48 6.29
N ASN A 342 -34.42 11.61 6.36
CA ASN A 342 -34.84 12.79 7.14
C ASN A 342 -35.26 12.48 8.59
N GLY A 343 -34.61 11.50 9.22
CA GLY A 343 -34.91 11.06 10.59
C GLY A 343 -36.19 10.22 10.74
N THR A 344 -36.83 9.83 9.64
CA THR A 344 -37.94 8.87 9.62
C THR A 344 -37.44 7.52 9.11
N THR A 345 -37.68 6.44 9.85
CA THR A 345 -37.27 5.09 9.48
C THR A 345 -38.44 4.32 8.88
N TYR A 346 -38.27 3.84 7.66
CA TYR A 346 -39.16 2.91 6.97
C TYR A 346 -38.53 1.52 7.01
N ALA A 347 -39.32 0.46 7.20
CA ALA A 347 -38.79 -0.90 7.26
C ALA A 347 -39.74 -1.92 6.63
N THR A 348 -39.17 -2.94 6.01
CA THR A 348 -39.92 -4.05 5.42
C THR A 348 -39.11 -5.34 5.46
N THR A 349 -39.76 -6.48 5.32
CA THR A 349 -39.08 -7.78 5.23
C THR A 349 -39.05 -8.28 3.80
N VAL A 350 -37.90 -8.80 3.36
CA VAL A 350 -37.80 -9.52 2.09
C VAL A 350 -38.64 -10.79 2.18
N ASP A 351 -39.60 -10.95 1.28
CA ASP A 351 -40.56 -12.04 1.27
C ASP A 351 -39.97 -13.38 0.82
N ARG A 352 -38.91 -13.32 0.00
CA ARG A 352 -38.14 -14.47 -0.49
C ARG A 352 -36.64 -14.28 -0.29
N ALA A 353 -35.87 -15.33 -0.56
CA ALA A 353 -34.43 -15.19 -0.59
C ALA A 353 -33.98 -14.39 -1.84
N ILE A 354 -32.98 -13.52 -1.68
CA ILE A 354 -32.31 -12.82 -2.78
C ILE A 354 -31.04 -13.61 -3.12
N ALA A 355 -30.97 -14.19 -4.31
CA ALA A 355 -29.85 -15.01 -4.76
C ALA A 355 -28.55 -14.19 -4.90
N ALA A 356 -27.40 -14.86 -5.01
CA ALA A 356 -26.14 -14.19 -5.32
C ALA A 356 -26.23 -13.50 -6.70
N GLY A 357 -25.83 -12.23 -6.77
CA GLY A 357 -25.96 -11.37 -7.94
C GLY A 357 -27.36 -10.87 -8.24
N GLU A 358 -28.36 -11.16 -7.39
CA GLU A 358 -29.72 -10.68 -7.60
C GLU A 358 -29.94 -9.31 -6.92
N THR A 359 -30.60 -8.41 -7.63
CA THR A 359 -31.01 -7.08 -7.14
C THR A 359 -32.51 -7.05 -6.89
N VAL A 360 -32.92 -6.41 -5.80
CA VAL A 360 -34.32 -6.19 -5.45
C VAL A 360 -34.53 -4.72 -5.13
N ALA A 361 -35.64 -4.17 -5.58
CA ALA A 361 -35.95 -2.76 -5.44
C ALA A 361 -36.88 -2.49 -4.26
N PHE A 362 -36.57 -1.43 -3.51
CA PHE A 362 -37.33 -0.94 -2.37
C PHE A 362 -37.74 0.50 -2.64
N ALA A 363 -39.05 0.77 -2.58
CA ALA A 363 -39.56 2.13 -2.69
C ALA A 363 -40.56 2.39 -1.59
N ARG A 364 -40.67 3.66 -1.21
CA ARG A 364 -41.70 4.11 -0.30
C ARG A 364 -43.02 4.16 -1.07
N VAL A 365 -44.07 3.53 -0.54
CA VAL A 365 -45.44 3.68 -1.04
C VAL A 365 -46.29 4.12 0.14
N ASP A 366 -46.83 5.33 0.07
CA ASP A 366 -47.43 6.03 1.20
C ASP A 366 -46.44 6.21 2.39
N ASP A 367 -46.70 5.57 3.52
CA ASP A 367 -45.85 5.58 4.73
C ASP A 367 -45.14 4.23 4.95
N ASP A 368 -45.28 3.28 4.02
CA ASP A 368 -44.70 1.94 4.10
C ASP A 368 -43.55 1.77 3.11
N LEU A 369 -42.61 0.86 3.43
CA LEU A 369 -41.57 0.42 2.52
C LEU A 369 -42.04 -0.85 1.79
N VAL A 370 -42.13 -0.78 0.47
CA VAL A 370 -42.59 -1.90 -0.36
C VAL A 370 -41.41 -2.45 -1.15
N VAL A 371 -41.32 -3.78 -1.22
CA VAL A 371 -40.31 -4.52 -1.96
C VAL A 371 -40.90 -5.06 -3.26
N ARG A 372 -40.17 -4.91 -4.37
CA ARG A 372 -40.54 -5.44 -5.69
C ARG A 372 -39.31 -6.05 -6.36
N ALA A 373 -39.53 -6.99 -7.28
CA ALA A 373 -38.45 -7.64 -8.01
C ALA A 373 -37.58 -6.62 -8.76
N ASN A 374 -38.21 -5.66 -9.46
CA ASN A 374 -37.52 -4.61 -10.23
C ASN A 374 -38.11 -3.24 -9.89
N ALA A 375 -37.32 -2.18 -10.10
CA ALA A 375 -37.69 -0.79 -9.82
C ALA A 375 -38.85 -0.28 -10.70
N SER A 376 -38.95 -0.76 -11.95
CA SER A 376 -40.06 -0.47 -12.87
C SER A 376 -41.46 -0.90 -12.41
N ALA A 377 -41.57 -1.62 -11.30
CA ALA A 377 -42.83 -2.12 -10.75
C ALA A 377 -43.51 -1.17 -9.74
N PHE A 378 -42.96 0.04 -9.53
CA PHE A 378 -43.55 1.05 -8.66
C PHE A 378 -44.22 2.16 -9.47
N ASP A 379 -45.52 2.39 -9.22
CA ASP A 379 -46.24 3.54 -9.75
C ASP A 379 -46.00 4.75 -8.81
N ASP A 380 -45.17 5.71 -9.22
CA ASP A 380 -45.03 7.04 -8.58
C ASP A 380 -44.70 6.99 -7.06
N PRO A 381 -43.58 6.38 -6.63
CA PRO A 381 -43.25 6.34 -5.21
C PRO A 381 -42.67 7.68 -4.71
N PRO A 382 -43.06 8.19 -3.53
CA PRO A 382 -42.46 9.39 -2.94
C PRO A 382 -40.94 9.27 -2.74
N ASP A 383 -40.24 10.37 -3.02
CA ASP A 383 -38.78 10.49 -2.93
C ASP A 383 -38.23 10.25 -1.51
N PHE A 384 -37.04 9.66 -1.47
CA PHE A 384 -36.18 9.68 -0.29
C PHE A 384 -35.41 11.02 -0.21
N ALA A 385 -34.94 11.37 0.98
CA ALA A 385 -33.96 12.45 1.16
C ALA A 385 -32.66 12.14 0.42
N ASN A 386 -31.88 13.19 0.14
CA ASN A 386 -30.61 13.09 -0.59
C ASN A 386 -29.58 12.13 0.04
N GLU A 387 -29.73 11.88 1.33
CA GLU A 387 -28.91 10.96 2.12
C GLU A 387 -29.86 10.06 2.90
N VAL A 388 -29.60 8.76 2.84
CA VAL A 388 -30.37 7.74 3.56
C VAL A 388 -29.43 6.79 4.30
N ASP A 389 -29.79 6.45 5.53
CA ASP A 389 -29.12 5.36 6.24
C ASP A 389 -29.85 4.06 5.93
N VAL A 390 -29.16 3.12 5.28
CA VAL A 390 -29.68 1.80 4.95
C VAL A 390 -29.13 0.80 5.94
N SER A 391 -30.01 0.00 6.53
CA SER A 391 -29.64 -1.17 7.31
C SER A 391 -30.38 -2.41 6.83
N VAL A 392 -29.65 -3.47 6.55
CA VAL A 392 -30.20 -4.78 6.25
C VAL A 392 -29.89 -5.70 7.42
N THR A 393 -30.93 -6.29 7.98
CA THR A 393 -30.82 -7.20 9.13
C THR A 393 -31.48 -8.54 8.87
N ALA A 394 -30.87 -9.65 9.23
CA ALA A 394 -31.47 -10.97 9.07
C ALA A 394 -31.30 -11.80 10.34
N GLY A 395 -32.42 -12.25 10.93
CA GLY A 395 -32.39 -13.00 12.19
C GLY A 395 -31.69 -12.24 13.33
N GLY A 396 -31.80 -10.90 13.36
CA GLY A 396 -31.13 -10.03 14.34
C GLY A 396 -29.66 -9.72 14.04
N THR A 397 -29.11 -10.18 12.92
CA THR A 397 -27.76 -9.82 12.45
C THR A 397 -27.83 -8.61 11.54
N SER A 398 -27.02 -7.57 11.74
CA SER A 398 -26.80 -6.54 10.71
C SER A 398 -25.87 -7.10 9.63
N LEU A 399 -26.42 -7.27 8.43
CA LEU A 399 -25.67 -7.68 7.24
C LEU A 399 -25.11 -6.47 6.50
N LEU A 400 -25.81 -5.34 6.58
CA LEU A 400 -25.42 -4.07 5.99
C LEU A 400 -25.79 -2.92 6.94
N SER A 401 -24.91 -1.93 7.02
CA SER A 401 -25.20 -0.63 7.63
C SER A 401 -24.34 0.41 6.92
N LEU A 402 -24.95 1.19 6.02
CA LEU A 402 -24.27 2.23 5.27
C LEU A 402 -25.13 3.49 5.16
N SER A 403 -24.48 4.62 4.92
CA SER A 403 -25.16 5.85 4.52
C SER A 403 -25.00 5.95 3.00
N ALA A 404 -26.10 5.91 2.27
CA ALA A 404 -26.13 6.06 0.82
C ALA A 404 -26.57 7.48 0.46
N SER A 405 -25.84 8.10 -0.46
CA SER A 405 -26.21 9.33 -1.14
C SER A 405 -26.61 9.00 -2.59
N TYR A 406 -27.45 9.83 -3.21
CA TYR A 406 -27.86 9.63 -4.61
C TYR A 406 -26.63 9.56 -5.54
N SER A 407 -26.48 8.43 -6.26
CA SER A 407 -25.71 8.34 -7.50
C SER A 407 -26.61 8.81 -8.65
N HIS A 408 -26.11 9.69 -9.50
CA HIS A 408 -26.85 10.20 -10.66
C HIS A 408 -26.70 9.23 -11.84
N VAL A 409 -27.46 8.13 -11.86
CA VAL A 409 -27.50 7.23 -13.04
C VAL A 409 -28.48 7.77 -14.07
N SER A 410 -27.99 8.17 -15.24
CA SER A 410 -28.81 8.56 -16.40
C SER A 410 -28.99 7.35 -17.33
N ILE A 411 -30.09 6.61 -17.22
CA ILE A 411 -30.40 5.51 -18.14
C ILE A 411 -30.92 6.10 -19.46
N GLY A 412 -30.13 5.98 -20.53
CA GLY A 412 -30.60 6.20 -21.91
C GLY A 412 -31.49 5.03 -22.32
N GLY A 413 -32.80 5.26 -22.46
CA GLY A 413 -33.75 4.22 -22.84
C GLY A 413 -33.52 3.67 -24.25
N ASP A 414 -33.31 2.36 -24.35
CA ASP A 414 -33.57 1.57 -25.55
C ASP A 414 -34.57 0.47 -25.19
N ASP A 415 -35.81 0.62 -25.66
CA ASP A 415 -36.91 -0.31 -25.43
C ASP A 415 -36.73 -1.58 -26.28
N GLY A 416 -36.15 -2.64 -25.69
CA GLY A 416 -36.13 -3.99 -26.24
C GLY A 416 -36.72 -5.01 -25.25
N PRO A 417 -37.51 -6.00 -25.69
CA PRO A 417 -38.38 -6.77 -24.79
C PRO A 417 -37.61 -7.79 -23.94
N ASP A 418 -38.11 -7.94 -22.72
CA ASP A 418 -37.76 -8.95 -21.72
C ASP A 418 -37.56 -10.36 -22.30
N ASP A 419 -36.44 -11.01 -21.96
CA ASP A 419 -36.36 -12.47 -21.74
C ASP A 419 -35.00 -12.91 -21.12
N GLU A 420 -35.09 -13.71 -20.05
CA GLU A 420 -34.07 -14.63 -19.49
C GLU A 420 -32.80 -14.11 -18.76
N VAL A 421 -32.94 -13.75 -17.47
CA VAL A 421 -31.83 -13.74 -16.50
C VAL A 421 -32.02 -14.87 -15.47
N SER A 422 -31.74 -16.13 -15.84
CA SER A 422 -31.48 -17.17 -14.81
C SER A 422 -30.59 -18.36 -15.23
N ALA A 423 -29.99 -18.36 -16.43
CA ALA A 423 -29.16 -19.49 -16.90
C ALA A 423 -27.68 -19.15 -17.20
N ASN A 424 -27.24 -17.90 -17.08
CA ASN A 424 -25.92 -17.45 -17.58
C ASN A 424 -24.87 -17.08 -16.52
N ALA A 425 -25.12 -17.36 -15.24
CA ALA A 425 -24.16 -17.06 -14.16
C ALA A 425 -22.79 -17.76 -14.31
N THR A 426 -22.68 -18.77 -15.18
CA THR A 426 -21.41 -19.44 -15.52
C THR A 426 -20.58 -18.76 -16.60
N ARG A 427 -21.04 -17.65 -17.21
CA ARG A 427 -20.34 -17.03 -18.35
C ARG A 427 -19.39 -15.89 -17.97
N TYR A 428 -19.57 -15.27 -16.81
CA TYR A 428 -18.81 -14.10 -16.41
C TYR A 428 -17.79 -14.43 -15.33
N ALA A 429 -16.67 -13.70 -15.38
CA ALA A 429 -15.58 -13.86 -14.46
C ALA A 429 -15.94 -13.34 -13.06
N PRO A 430 -15.29 -13.82 -11.98
CA PRO A 430 -15.45 -13.23 -10.66
C PRO A 430 -15.19 -11.70 -10.65
N GLY A 431 -16.20 -10.92 -10.27
CA GLY A 431 -16.15 -9.45 -10.29
C GLY A 431 -16.79 -8.79 -11.53
N VAL A 432 -17.25 -9.60 -12.49
CA VAL A 432 -17.92 -9.16 -13.73
C VAL A 432 -19.33 -9.77 -13.79
N THR A 433 -20.32 -8.98 -14.21
CA THR A 433 -21.69 -9.41 -14.50
C THR A 433 -22.06 -9.08 -15.95
N SER A 434 -23.31 -9.35 -16.37
CA SER A 434 -23.83 -8.86 -17.65
C SER A 434 -23.82 -7.33 -17.74
N ASP A 435 -23.90 -6.67 -16.60
CA ASP A 435 -24.12 -5.23 -16.51
C ASP A 435 -22.79 -4.49 -16.44
N GLY A 436 -21.69 -5.16 -16.06
CA GLY A 436 -20.43 -4.46 -15.87
C GLY A 436 -19.37 -5.12 -15.01
N VAL A 437 -18.43 -4.29 -14.55
CA VAL A 437 -17.57 -4.61 -13.40
C VAL A 437 -18.32 -4.18 -12.14
N VAL A 438 -18.70 -5.14 -11.30
CA VAL A 438 -19.45 -4.85 -10.05
C VAL A 438 -18.53 -4.83 -8.83
N TYR A 439 -17.39 -5.55 -8.88
CA TYR A 439 -16.39 -5.51 -7.80
C TYR A 439 -14.98 -5.47 -8.39
N ALA A 440 -14.53 -4.25 -8.66
CA ALA A 440 -13.18 -4.02 -9.16
C ALA A 440 -12.11 -4.66 -8.28
N GLU A 441 -12.24 -4.55 -6.95
CA GLU A 441 -11.28 -5.14 -6.01
C GLU A 441 -11.22 -6.66 -6.11
N ARG A 442 -12.38 -7.32 -6.22
CA ARG A 442 -12.45 -8.78 -6.38
C ARG A 442 -11.86 -9.22 -7.72
N LEU A 443 -12.12 -8.48 -8.79
CA LEU A 443 -11.53 -8.72 -10.10
C LEU A 443 -9.99 -8.58 -10.04
N VAL A 444 -9.49 -7.50 -9.43
CA VAL A 444 -8.05 -7.25 -9.23
C VAL A 444 -7.40 -8.32 -8.36
N ALA A 445 -8.06 -8.72 -7.27
CA ALA A 445 -7.58 -9.78 -6.38
C ALA A 445 -7.50 -11.13 -7.09
N ASN A 446 -8.52 -11.50 -7.87
CA ASN A 446 -8.53 -12.75 -8.63
C ASN A 446 -7.48 -12.75 -9.75
N HIS A 447 -7.37 -11.66 -10.51
CA HIS A 447 -6.29 -11.52 -11.49
C HIS A 447 -4.92 -11.69 -10.82
N THR A 448 -4.69 -10.97 -9.72
CA THR A 448 -3.43 -11.00 -8.98
C THR A 448 -3.09 -12.40 -8.49
N ALA A 449 -4.05 -13.10 -7.86
CA ALA A 449 -3.87 -14.46 -7.39
C ALA A 449 -3.57 -15.41 -8.57
N ALA A 450 -4.30 -15.28 -9.68
CA ALA A 450 -4.15 -16.13 -10.85
C ALA A 450 -2.78 -15.97 -11.52
N VAL A 451 -2.28 -14.74 -11.69
CA VAL A 451 -1.02 -14.50 -12.38
C VAL A 451 0.20 -14.72 -11.49
N THR A 452 0.11 -14.41 -10.19
CA THR A 452 1.23 -14.63 -9.25
C THR A 452 1.51 -16.11 -9.01
N ALA A 453 0.47 -16.96 -9.00
CA ALA A 453 0.62 -18.40 -8.85
C ALA A 453 1.47 -19.03 -9.97
N THR A 454 1.37 -18.52 -11.20
CA THR A 454 2.06 -19.09 -12.37
C THR A 454 3.30 -18.31 -12.79
N GLY A 455 3.50 -17.10 -12.27
CA GLY A 455 4.38 -16.12 -12.90
C GLY A 455 3.72 -15.44 -14.10
N PHE A 456 4.20 -14.24 -14.45
CA PHE A 456 3.60 -13.37 -15.45
C PHE A 456 4.58 -12.40 -16.10
N GLU A 457 4.27 -11.99 -17.34
CA GLU A 457 4.80 -10.77 -17.96
C GLU A 457 3.64 -9.80 -18.18
N VAL A 458 3.78 -8.57 -17.68
CA VAL A 458 2.84 -7.47 -17.93
C VAL A 458 3.57 -6.28 -18.55
N ARG A 459 2.90 -5.61 -19.49
CA ARG A 459 3.31 -4.33 -20.04
C ARG A 459 2.29 -3.28 -19.67
N GLY A 460 2.73 -2.05 -19.41
CA GLY A 460 1.80 -0.97 -19.10
C GLY A 460 2.42 0.38 -19.34
N THR A 461 1.58 1.36 -19.55
CA THR A 461 1.96 2.76 -19.70
C THR A 461 1.09 3.58 -18.77
N GLU A 462 1.69 4.52 -18.06
CA GLU A 462 0.98 5.45 -17.19
C GLU A 462 1.45 6.85 -17.54
N THR A 463 0.52 7.73 -17.90
CA THR A 463 0.80 9.13 -18.19
C THR A 463 -0.06 9.98 -17.28
N ASP A 464 0.55 10.83 -16.47
CA ASP A 464 -0.13 11.85 -15.70
C ASP A 464 0.08 13.20 -16.38
N VAL A 465 -0.95 14.03 -16.38
CA VAL A 465 -0.97 15.38 -16.93
C VAL A 465 -1.59 16.29 -15.88
N PHE A 466 -0.79 17.19 -15.32
CA PHE A 466 -1.25 18.21 -14.38
C PHE A 466 -1.23 19.56 -15.09
N ARG A 467 -2.34 20.31 -15.04
CA ARG A 467 -2.41 21.71 -15.44
C ARG A 467 -2.74 22.55 -14.23
N GLU A 468 -1.73 23.25 -13.74
CA GLU A 468 -1.84 24.22 -12.65
C GLU A 468 -1.50 25.61 -13.21
N ASN A 469 -2.38 26.60 -13.00
CA ASN A 469 -2.15 27.98 -13.41
C ASN A 469 -1.74 28.15 -14.90
N GLY A 470 -2.29 27.31 -15.79
CA GLY A 470 -1.99 27.32 -17.23
C GLY A 470 -0.68 26.64 -17.65
N THR A 471 0.11 26.12 -16.70
CA THR A 471 1.32 25.33 -16.98
C THR A 471 0.96 23.85 -17.04
N THR A 472 1.25 23.17 -18.16
CA THR A 472 1.03 21.72 -18.29
C THR A 472 2.31 20.96 -17.96
N THR A 473 2.28 20.16 -16.92
CA THR A 473 3.31 19.18 -16.57
C THR A 473 2.80 17.80 -16.95
N SER A 474 3.52 17.07 -17.81
CA SER A 474 3.19 15.67 -18.09
C SER A 474 4.34 14.76 -17.67
N ARG A 475 3.98 13.65 -17.04
CA ARG A 475 4.89 12.57 -16.67
C ARG A 475 4.40 11.31 -17.36
N SER A 476 5.26 10.62 -18.09
CA SER A 476 4.91 9.33 -18.69
C SER A 476 5.85 8.25 -18.19
N SER A 477 5.33 7.07 -17.93
CA SER A 477 6.13 5.92 -17.57
C SER A 477 5.68 4.68 -18.32
N GLU A 478 6.62 4.01 -18.96
CA GLU A 478 6.41 2.71 -19.57
C GLU A 478 6.96 1.65 -18.63
N ARG A 479 6.26 0.53 -18.54
CA ARG A 479 6.56 -0.52 -17.58
C ARG A 479 6.44 -1.87 -18.25
N VAL A 480 7.54 -2.61 -18.30
CA VAL A 480 7.53 -4.05 -18.51
C VAL A 480 7.87 -4.69 -17.17
N VAL A 481 7.05 -5.64 -16.71
CA VAL A 481 7.29 -6.45 -15.52
C VAL A 481 7.28 -7.90 -15.92
N VAL A 482 8.29 -8.65 -15.51
CA VAL A 482 8.31 -10.11 -15.59
C VAL A 482 8.50 -10.64 -14.18
N VAL A 483 7.69 -11.61 -13.76
CA VAL A 483 7.72 -12.25 -12.44
C VAL A 483 7.64 -13.76 -12.61
N ALA A 484 8.51 -14.53 -11.96
CA ALA A 484 8.45 -16.00 -11.95
C ALA A 484 7.58 -16.53 -10.78
N SER A 485 6.94 -17.70 -10.97
CA SER A 485 6.06 -18.40 -10.01
C SER A 485 6.73 -18.72 -8.67
N THR A 486 8.01 -19.08 -8.70
CA THR A 486 8.78 -19.38 -7.49
C THR A 486 9.21 -18.08 -6.84
N ASN A 487 8.96 -17.94 -5.54
CA ASN A 487 9.18 -16.76 -4.68
C ASN A 487 10.61 -16.14 -4.71
N ARG A 488 11.50 -16.59 -5.60
CA ARG A 488 12.79 -15.99 -5.98
C ARG A 488 12.58 -14.87 -7.00
N THR A 489 11.71 -13.91 -6.67
CA THR A 489 11.24 -12.85 -7.56
C THR A 489 12.42 -12.25 -8.34
N ARG A 490 12.39 -12.43 -9.66
CA ARG A 490 13.17 -11.62 -10.58
C ARG A 490 12.21 -10.63 -11.17
N VAL A 491 12.49 -9.35 -11.02
CA VAL A 491 11.65 -8.26 -11.52
C VAL A 491 12.54 -7.45 -12.44
N LEU A 492 12.23 -7.42 -13.73
CA LEU A 492 12.60 -6.29 -14.57
C LEU A 492 11.53 -5.23 -14.33
N GLU A 493 11.87 -4.04 -13.86
CA GLU A 493 10.90 -2.96 -13.67
C GLU A 493 11.38 -1.69 -14.39
N ARG A 494 10.52 -1.27 -15.34
CA ARG A 494 10.26 0.11 -15.77
C ARG A 494 11.30 0.75 -16.72
N THR A 495 10.77 1.66 -17.54
CA THR A 495 11.41 2.79 -18.21
C THR A 495 10.55 3.98 -17.82
N VAL A 496 10.94 4.69 -16.75
CA VAL A 496 10.25 5.94 -16.39
C VAL A 496 10.79 7.02 -17.28
N HIS A 497 9.97 7.67 -18.10
CA HIS A 497 10.31 8.94 -18.74
C HIS A 497 9.91 10.08 -17.81
N ASP A 498 10.66 10.21 -16.71
CA ASP A 498 10.56 11.36 -15.82
C ASP A 498 11.67 12.34 -16.23
N ASP A 499 11.29 13.51 -16.74
CA ASP A 499 12.23 14.56 -17.16
C ASP A 499 13.33 14.10 -18.14
N GLY A 500 13.01 13.14 -19.02
CA GLY A 500 13.95 12.60 -20.00
C GLY A 500 14.96 11.58 -19.45
N ARG A 501 14.84 11.16 -18.18
CA ARG A 501 15.59 10.02 -17.63
C ARG A 501 14.91 8.71 -18.03
N VAL A 502 15.62 7.59 -17.90
CA VAL A 502 15.16 6.22 -18.10
C VAL A 502 15.60 5.41 -16.90
N VAL A 503 14.66 5.05 -16.02
CA VAL A 503 14.95 4.22 -14.85
C VAL A 503 14.61 2.78 -15.14
N THR A 504 15.60 1.89 -15.14
CA THR A 504 15.44 0.43 -15.25
C THR A 504 15.86 -0.26 -13.95
N ALA A 505 15.12 -1.26 -13.51
CA ALA A 505 15.45 -2.01 -12.30
C ALA A 505 15.50 -3.52 -12.56
N TRP A 506 16.44 -4.19 -11.89
CA TRP A 506 16.60 -5.63 -11.90
C TRP A 506 16.64 -6.16 -10.47
N LYS A 507 15.73 -7.07 -10.14
CA LYS A 507 15.69 -7.77 -8.85
C LYS A 507 16.17 -9.21 -9.00
N ARG A 508 16.89 -9.70 -7.99
CA ARG A 508 17.08 -11.14 -7.75
C ARG A 508 17.12 -11.40 -6.25
N GLY A 509 16.11 -12.08 -5.71
CA GLY A 509 16.02 -12.30 -4.26
C GLY A 509 15.80 -10.99 -3.52
N ARG A 510 16.64 -10.67 -2.53
CA ARG A 510 16.57 -9.41 -1.76
C ARG A 510 17.25 -8.22 -2.44
N HIS A 511 18.10 -8.47 -3.44
CA HIS A 511 18.85 -7.39 -4.08
C HIS A 511 18.06 -6.81 -5.25
N ARG A 512 17.86 -5.49 -5.21
CA ARG A 512 17.37 -4.69 -6.34
C ARG A 512 18.48 -3.74 -6.79
N LEU A 513 18.80 -3.83 -8.08
CA LEU A 513 19.68 -2.92 -8.78
C LEU A 513 18.81 -1.98 -9.60
N THR A 514 19.04 -0.68 -9.48
CA THR A 514 18.38 0.31 -10.33
C THR A 514 19.43 1.04 -11.15
N ARG A 515 19.23 1.13 -12.46
CA ARG A 515 20.01 1.94 -13.39
C ARG A 515 19.16 3.11 -13.85
N VAL A 516 19.63 4.32 -13.63
CA VAL A 516 19.01 5.57 -14.06
C VAL A 516 19.86 6.15 -15.19
N ASP A 517 19.38 6.09 -16.41
CA ASP A 517 20.03 6.67 -17.58
C ASP A 517 19.43 8.07 -17.83
N GLY A 518 20.23 9.12 -17.67
CA GLY A 518 19.86 10.49 -18.04
C GLY A 518 21.00 11.14 -18.82
N ASN A 519 21.43 12.32 -18.40
CA ASN A 519 22.71 12.90 -18.87
C ASN A 519 23.93 12.06 -18.45
N GLU A 520 23.75 11.22 -17.43
CA GLU A 520 24.73 10.28 -16.89
C GLU A 520 23.99 8.97 -16.55
N THR A 521 24.70 7.85 -16.59
CA THR A 521 24.18 6.56 -16.12
C THR A 521 24.56 6.37 -14.67
N LEU A 522 23.56 6.29 -13.79
CA LEU A 522 23.73 6.08 -12.36
C LEU A 522 23.18 4.73 -11.94
N TYR A 523 23.88 4.08 -11.02
CA TYR A 523 23.38 2.87 -10.37
C TYR A 523 22.97 3.19 -8.94
N ARG A 524 21.83 2.67 -8.49
CA ARG A 524 21.33 2.79 -7.12
C ARG A 524 21.05 1.39 -6.54
N PRO A 525 21.70 0.97 -5.45
CA PRO A 525 21.24 -0.16 -4.65
C PRO A 525 19.96 0.25 -3.91
N ARG A 526 18.93 -0.61 -3.90
CA ARG A 526 17.74 -0.42 -3.06
C ARG A 526 17.36 -1.72 -2.36
N THR A 527 16.91 -1.61 -1.12
CA THR A 527 16.43 -2.75 -0.31
C THR A 527 14.90 -2.87 -0.33
N THR A 528 14.16 -1.78 -0.57
CA THR A 528 12.69 -1.79 -0.55
C THR A 528 12.08 -2.16 -1.91
N ILE A 529 11.12 -3.09 -1.86
CA ILE A 529 10.51 -3.66 -3.06
C ILE A 529 9.00 -3.84 -2.86
N ARG A 530 8.25 -3.43 -3.88
CA ARG A 530 6.83 -3.73 -4.05
C ARG A 530 6.61 -5.25 -4.18
N ALA A 531 5.69 -5.82 -3.41
CA ALA A 531 5.35 -7.25 -3.50
C ALA A 531 4.91 -7.61 -4.93
N ALA A 532 5.14 -8.85 -5.37
CA ALA A 532 4.76 -9.32 -6.72
C ALA A 532 3.28 -9.04 -7.03
N SER A 533 2.41 -9.15 -6.01
CA SER A 533 1.00 -8.80 -6.08
C SER A 533 0.78 -7.34 -6.54
N SER A 534 1.47 -6.38 -5.93
CA SER A 534 1.40 -4.96 -6.32
C SER A 534 2.02 -4.65 -7.69
N LEU A 535 2.64 -5.64 -8.35
CA LEU A 535 3.14 -5.51 -9.72
C LEU A 535 2.19 -6.09 -10.78
N ALA A 536 1.20 -6.89 -10.38
CA ALA A 536 0.28 -7.59 -11.28
C ALA A 536 -0.74 -6.65 -11.93
N VAL A 537 -1.18 -5.62 -11.18
CA VAL A 537 -2.06 -4.54 -11.67
C VAL A 537 -1.48 -3.20 -11.20
N PRO A 538 -1.24 -2.24 -12.10
CA PRO A 538 -0.87 -0.88 -11.68
C PRO A 538 -1.95 -0.26 -10.78
N VAL A 539 -1.54 0.51 -9.76
CA VAL A 539 -2.47 1.16 -8.82
C VAL A 539 -3.51 2.00 -9.56
N SER A 540 -3.09 2.74 -10.59
CA SER A 540 -3.99 3.59 -11.39
C SER A 540 -4.99 2.79 -12.22
N ALA A 541 -4.62 1.60 -12.69
CA ALA A 541 -5.57 0.68 -13.32
C ALA A 541 -6.59 0.14 -12.30
N SER A 542 -6.14 -0.20 -11.08
CA SER A 542 -7.05 -0.62 -10.00
C SER A 542 -8.03 0.48 -9.62
N ARG A 543 -7.58 1.74 -9.54
CA ARG A 543 -8.43 2.90 -9.24
C ARG A 543 -9.44 3.17 -10.35
N ALA A 544 -8.99 3.16 -11.60
CA ALA A 544 -9.89 3.38 -12.73
C ALA A 544 -10.89 2.23 -12.94
N LEU A 545 -10.52 0.98 -12.62
CA LEU A 545 -11.48 -0.14 -12.55
C LEU A 545 -12.53 0.07 -11.46
N ALA A 546 -12.14 0.63 -10.31
CA ALA A 546 -13.06 0.88 -9.20
C ALA A 546 -13.97 2.08 -9.41
N ALA A 547 -13.50 3.11 -10.12
CA ALA A 547 -14.27 4.33 -10.37
C ALA A 547 -15.16 4.25 -11.61
N GLY A 548 -14.80 3.46 -12.62
CA GLY A 548 -15.51 3.44 -13.91
C GLY A 548 -16.84 2.70 -13.88
N GLU A 549 -17.84 3.26 -14.53
CA GLU A 549 -19.14 2.59 -14.77
C GLU A 549 -19.01 1.69 -16.02
N PHE A 550 -18.51 0.48 -15.84
CA PHE A 550 -18.24 -0.44 -16.95
C PHE A 550 -19.51 -1.13 -17.45
N GLU A 551 -19.66 -1.23 -18.77
CA GLU A 551 -20.69 -2.02 -19.44
C GLU A 551 -20.05 -3.13 -20.30
N VAL A 552 -20.72 -4.28 -20.43
CA VAL A 552 -20.24 -5.36 -21.30
C VAL A 552 -20.57 -5.05 -22.77
N VAL A 553 -19.54 -4.80 -23.57
CA VAL A 553 -19.70 -4.53 -25.02
C VAL A 553 -19.48 -5.73 -25.91
N ASN A 554 -18.78 -6.76 -25.43
CA ASN A 554 -18.51 -7.96 -26.23
C ASN A 554 -18.19 -9.18 -25.37
N VAL A 555 -18.68 -10.34 -25.78
CA VAL A 555 -18.34 -11.65 -25.19
C VAL A 555 -17.92 -12.59 -26.31
N THR A 556 -16.67 -13.02 -26.30
CA THR A 556 -16.08 -13.87 -27.35
C THR A 556 -15.52 -15.15 -26.76
N GLU A 557 -15.63 -16.25 -27.48
CA GLU A 557 -14.88 -17.48 -27.14
C GLU A 557 -13.61 -17.56 -27.98
N ARG A 558 -12.47 -17.78 -27.32
CA ARG A 558 -11.17 -18.04 -27.95
C ARG A 558 -10.48 -19.17 -27.21
N ASP A 559 -10.01 -20.17 -27.96
CA ASP A 559 -9.28 -21.32 -27.42
C ASP A 559 -10.00 -22.04 -26.26
N GLY A 560 -11.34 -22.12 -26.36
CA GLY A 560 -12.18 -22.74 -25.34
C GLY A 560 -12.32 -21.94 -24.05
N ARG A 561 -11.93 -20.65 -24.03
CA ARG A 561 -12.13 -19.72 -22.93
C ARG A 561 -13.03 -18.57 -23.34
N THR A 562 -13.84 -18.10 -22.40
CA THR A 562 -14.67 -16.90 -22.61
C THR A 562 -13.85 -15.65 -22.30
N PHE A 563 -13.93 -14.64 -23.16
CA PHE A 563 -13.35 -13.32 -22.98
C PHE A 563 -14.46 -12.27 -23.01
N VAL A 564 -14.56 -11.48 -21.95
CA VAL A 564 -15.51 -10.38 -21.78
C VAL A 564 -14.76 -9.07 -21.98
N THR A 565 -15.21 -8.25 -22.93
CA THR A 565 -14.73 -6.88 -23.12
C THR A 565 -15.74 -5.94 -22.49
N LEU A 566 -15.26 -5.05 -21.62
CA LEU A 566 -16.06 -4.01 -21.01
C LEU A 566 -15.51 -2.63 -21.35
N THR A 567 -16.37 -1.62 -21.40
CA THR A 567 -16.02 -0.21 -21.58
C THR A 567 -16.76 0.67 -20.59
N ALA A 568 -16.17 1.81 -20.22
CA ALA A 568 -16.80 2.83 -19.38
C ALA A 568 -16.50 4.22 -19.97
N ASP A 569 -17.49 5.09 -20.08
CA ASP A 569 -17.36 6.48 -20.52
C ASP A 569 -17.67 7.50 -19.41
N SER A 570 -18.06 7.01 -18.23
CA SER A 570 -18.26 7.74 -16.99
C SER A 570 -17.49 7.08 -15.83
N ALA A 571 -17.20 7.87 -14.80
CA ALA A 571 -16.61 7.40 -13.56
C ALA A 571 -17.03 8.27 -12.38
N ASP A 572 -17.00 7.69 -11.19
CA ASP A 572 -17.16 8.41 -9.94
C ASP A 572 -15.97 9.34 -9.66
N PRO A 573 -16.21 10.52 -9.08
CA PRO A 573 -15.14 11.43 -8.68
C PRO A 573 -14.28 10.80 -7.57
N PRO A 574 -12.95 11.00 -7.60
CA PRO A 574 -12.05 10.34 -6.66
C PRO A 574 -12.16 10.88 -5.22
N TYR A 575 -12.67 12.10 -5.04
CA TYR A 575 -12.91 12.75 -3.74
C TYR A 575 -13.82 13.98 -3.93
N ASP A 576 -14.41 14.46 -2.83
CA ASP A 576 -15.24 15.67 -2.81
C ASP A 576 -14.45 16.88 -3.33
N GLY A 577 -15.10 17.74 -4.12
CA GLY A 577 -14.48 18.92 -4.73
C GLY A 577 -13.83 18.65 -6.09
N VAL A 578 -13.98 17.45 -6.65
CA VAL A 578 -13.47 17.10 -7.98
C VAL A 578 -14.60 16.69 -8.90
N ASP A 579 -14.63 17.27 -10.09
CA ASP A 579 -15.53 16.85 -11.15
C ASP A 579 -14.78 16.02 -12.20
N VAL A 580 -15.39 14.91 -12.64
CA VAL A 580 -14.89 14.11 -13.77
C VAL A 580 -15.34 14.76 -15.07
N GLN A 581 -14.40 15.37 -15.80
CA GLN A 581 -14.70 16.03 -17.07
C GLN A 581 -14.81 15.05 -18.24
N SER A 582 -13.98 14.00 -18.25
CA SER A 582 -14.02 12.95 -19.27
C SER A 582 -13.46 11.66 -18.70
N PHE A 583 -14.09 10.53 -19.02
CA PHE A 583 -13.57 9.20 -18.72
C PHE A 583 -13.73 8.31 -19.96
N ASP A 584 -12.73 7.50 -20.28
CA ASP A 584 -12.80 6.46 -21.32
C ASP A 584 -11.95 5.29 -20.86
N ALA A 585 -12.58 4.17 -20.52
CA ALA A 585 -11.89 2.97 -20.11
C ALA A 585 -12.36 1.75 -20.92
N ARG A 586 -11.46 0.78 -21.05
CA ARG A 586 -11.72 -0.53 -21.66
C ARG A 586 -10.92 -1.60 -20.96
N VAL A 587 -11.58 -2.68 -20.57
CA VAL A 587 -10.95 -3.86 -19.96
C VAL A 587 -11.36 -5.14 -20.69
N VAL A 588 -10.44 -6.11 -20.78
CA VAL A 588 -10.71 -7.45 -21.31
C VAL A 588 -10.36 -8.47 -20.24
N VAL A 589 -11.34 -9.27 -19.85
CA VAL A 589 -11.23 -10.26 -18.76
C VAL A 589 -11.58 -11.65 -19.30
N ASP A 590 -10.85 -12.69 -18.89
CA ASP A 590 -11.26 -14.08 -19.17
C ASP A 590 -12.19 -14.67 -18.10
N ASP A 591 -12.84 -15.78 -18.40
CA ASP A 591 -13.72 -16.53 -17.48
C ASP A 591 -13.10 -16.89 -16.12
N THR A 592 -11.77 -16.86 -15.98
CA THR A 592 -11.07 -17.12 -14.71
C THR A 592 -10.82 -15.86 -13.87
N GLY A 593 -11.19 -14.68 -14.38
CA GLY A 593 -10.94 -13.40 -13.70
C GLY A 593 -9.58 -12.80 -13.99
N ARG A 594 -8.87 -13.26 -15.04
CA ARG A 594 -7.61 -12.63 -15.46
C ARG A 594 -7.88 -11.46 -16.38
N ILE A 595 -7.30 -10.33 -16.06
CA ILE A 595 -7.31 -9.13 -16.89
C ILE A 595 -6.20 -9.28 -17.95
N HIS A 596 -6.62 -9.41 -19.21
CA HIS A 596 -5.71 -9.53 -20.36
C HIS A 596 -5.24 -8.18 -20.86
N SER A 597 -6.14 -7.19 -20.85
CA SER A 597 -5.79 -5.82 -21.20
C SER A 597 -6.69 -4.83 -20.46
N PHE A 598 -6.14 -3.66 -20.15
CA PHE A 598 -6.80 -2.53 -19.54
C PHE A 598 -6.28 -1.26 -20.19
N ARG A 599 -7.16 -0.31 -20.47
CA ARG A 599 -6.79 1.08 -20.74
C ARG A 599 -7.83 1.99 -20.09
N ALA A 600 -7.40 3.12 -19.56
CA ALA A 600 -8.26 4.19 -19.11
C ALA A 600 -7.61 5.54 -19.44
N ASN A 601 -8.43 6.51 -19.78
CA ASN A 601 -8.09 7.92 -19.86
C ASN A 601 -9.09 8.68 -19.00
N ALA A 602 -8.60 9.59 -18.16
CA ALA A 602 -9.45 10.40 -17.31
C ALA A 602 -8.97 11.85 -17.31
N THR A 603 -9.91 12.79 -17.24
CA THR A 603 -9.65 14.21 -16.99
C THR A 603 -10.57 14.66 -15.86
N TYR A 604 -10.01 15.36 -14.90
CA TYR A 604 -10.63 15.84 -13.69
C TYR A 604 -10.42 17.35 -13.57
N VAL A 605 -11.34 18.04 -12.91
CA VAL A 605 -11.27 19.46 -12.61
C VAL A 605 -11.54 19.66 -11.12
N ASP A 606 -10.69 20.42 -10.44
CA ASP A 606 -10.93 20.82 -9.05
C ASP A 606 -11.94 21.96 -9.07
N ALA A 607 -13.04 21.77 -8.34
CA ALA A 607 -14.15 22.71 -8.32
C ALA A 607 -13.81 24.02 -7.60
N ASP A 608 -12.80 24.01 -6.72
CA ASP A 608 -12.41 25.17 -5.90
C ASP A 608 -11.47 26.13 -6.66
N ASP A 609 -10.49 25.61 -7.41
CA ASP A 609 -9.49 26.43 -8.12
C ASP A 609 -9.53 26.32 -9.64
N GLY A 610 -10.26 25.34 -10.20
CA GLY A 610 -10.38 25.11 -11.62
C GLY A 610 -9.16 24.43 -12.25
N ASP A 611 -8.22 23.92 -11.45
CA ASP A 611 -7.08 23.18 -11.94
C ASP A 611 -7.52 21.87 -12.60
N VAL A 612 -6.83 21.50 -13.67
CA VAL A 612 -7.19 20.34 -14.49
C VAL A 612 -6.09 19.31 -14.42
N TRP A 613 -6.36 18.14 -13.87
CA TRP A 613 -5.46 17.00 -13.97
C TRP A 613 -6.12 15.88 -14.75
N GLY A 614 -5.34 15.15 -15.50
CA GLY A 614 -5.79 13.98 -16.20
C GLY A 614 -4.68 12.97 -16.28
N GLY A 615 -5.02 11.78 -16.74
CA GLY A 615 -4.04 10.76 -16.98
C GLY A 615 -4.55 9.65 -17.86
N SER A 616 -3.62 8.86 -18.37
CA SER A 616 -3.90 7.61 -19.04
C SER A 616 -3.17 6.48 -18.34
N ALA A 617 -3.84 5.36 -18.17
CA ALA A 617 -3.26 4.13 -17.66
C ALA A 617 -3.57 3.01 -18.65
N SER A 618 -2.56 2.26 -19.08
CA SER A 618 -2.71 1.07 -19.89
C SER A 618 -1.94 -0.08 -19.27
N PHE A 619 -2.46 -1.28 -19.45
CA PHE A 619 -1.87 -2.51 -18.97
C PHE A 619 -2.26 -3.67 -19.93
N GLU A 620 -1.32 -4.54 -20.26
CA GLU A 620 -1.48 -5.74 -21.08
C GLU A 620 -0.75 -6.92 -20.42
N LEU A 621 -1.45 -8.04 -20.24
CA LEU A 621 -0.88 -9.32 -19.81
C LEU A 621 -0.27 -10.03 -21.03
N VAL A 622 1.06 -9.97 -21.16
CA VAL A 622 1.79 -10.51 -22.31
C VAL A 622 1.88 -12.03 -22.23
N SER A 623 2.19 -12.56 -21.05
CA SER A 623 2.29 -14.01 -20.85
C SER A 623 2.02 -14.42 -19.40
N THR A 624 1.63 -15.68 -19.22
CA THR A 624 1.53 -16.36 -17.92
C THR A 624 2.41 -17.61 -17.95
N GLY A 625 3.03 -17.96 -16.82
CA GLY A 625 3.91 -19.13 -16.69
C GLY A 625 5.33 -18.81 -16.25
N GLU A 626 6.16 -19.85 -16.14
CA GLU A 626 7.52 -19.81 -15.57
C GLU A 626 8.58 -19.18 -16.50
N GLY A 627 8.24 -18.07 -17.15
CA GLY A 627 9.22 -17.25 -17.85
C GLY A 627 10.16 -16.59 -16.84
N ALA A 628 11.25 -17.25 -16.47
CA ALA A 628 12.31 -16.56 -15.73
C ALA A 628 12.87 -15.44 -16.62
N PRO A 629 12.83 -14.17 -16.20
CA PRO A 629 13.35 -13.11 -17.05
C PRO A 629 14.85 -13.34 -17.28
N SER A 630 15.29 -13.03 -18.50
CA SER A 630 16.70 -13.00 -18.84
C SER A 630 17.37 -11.88 -18.05
N ARG A 631 18.57 -12.15 -17.53
CA ARG A 631 19.37 -11.13 -16.86
C ARG A 631 19.71 -10.02 -17.86
N PRO A 632 19.36 -8.75 -17.60
CA PRO A 632 19.69 -7.67 -18.51
C PRO A 632 21.21 -7.55 -18.66
N SER A 633 21.67 -7.21 -19.88
CA SER A 633 23.10 -7.08 -20.19
C SER A 633 23.81 -6.08 -19.27
N TRP A 634 23.14 -4.98 -18.93
CA TRP A 634 23.67 -3.92 -18.06
C TRP A 634 23.97 -4.38 -16.64
N VAL A 635 23.37 -5.50 -16.19
CA VAL A 635 23.68 -6.06 -14.86
C VAL A 635 25.12 -6.58 -14.80
N GLY A 636 25.77 -6.82 -15.95
CA GLY A 636 27.21 -7.06 -16.03
C GLY A 636 28.04 -5.82 -15.69
N ASP A 637 27.56 -4.65 -16.12
CA ASP A 637 28.23 -3.35 -16.04
C ASP A 637 28.05 -2.65 -14.68
N VAL A 638 27.20 -3.21 -13.81
CA VAL A 638 26.90 -2.66 -12.48
C VAL A 638 28.19 -2.58 -11.65
N PRO A 639 28.58 -1.36 -11.20
CA PRO A 639 29.76 -1.15 -10.37
C PRO A 639 29.72 -1.94 -9.06
N ALA A 640 30.89 -2.17 -8.46
CA ALA A 640 31.01 -3.03 -7.29
C ALA A 640 30.19 -2.52 -6.09
N ASN A 641 30.16 -1.20 -5.86
CA ASN A 641 29.41 -0.63 -4.74
C ASN A 641 27.90 -0.66 -4.96
N ALA A 642 27.41 -0.73 -6.20
CA ALA A 642 25.98 -0.87 -6.49
C ALA A 642 25.46 -2.28 -6.17
N ARG A 643 26.36 -3.26 -6.02
CA ARG A 643 26.04 -4.63 -5.59
C ARG A 643 26.05 -4.78 -4.07
N ARG A 644 26.54 -3.77 -3.36
CA ARG A 644 26.60 -3.74 -1.90
C ARG A 644 25.37 -2.99 -1.38
N ASP A 645 24.94 -3.35 -0.19
CA ASP A 645 23.94 -2.58 0.55
C ASP A 645 24.63 -1.40 1.23
N VAL A 646 24.81 -0.31 0.49
CA VAL A 646 25.41 0.95 0.92
C VAL A 646 24.33 2.02 0.83
N GLY A 647 24.02 2.68 1.94
CA GLY A 647 23.08 3.78 2.02
C GLY A 647 23.62 4.92 2.85
N VAL A 648 23.15 6.13 2.57
CA VAL A 648 23.35 7.29 3.45
C VAL A 648 22.02 8.01 3.59
N SER A 649 21.68 8.45 4.79
CA SER A 649 20.56 9.35 5.03
C SER A 649 21.09 10.74 5.33
N THR A 650 20.35 11.73 4.88
CA THR A 650 20.67 13.15 5.14
C THR A 650 19.59 13.80 5.99
N ASP A 651 20.03 14.60 6.96
CA ASP A 651 19.15 15.39 7.84
C ASP A 651 19.78 16.77 8.05
N VAL A 652 18.96 17.82 8.14
CA VAL A 652 19.44 19.18 8.39
C VAL A 652 19.12 19.59 9.82
N ASP A 653 20.15 19.99 10.55
CA ASP A 653 19.95 20.48 11.92
C ASP A 653 19.57 21.98 12.00
N ASP A 654 19.30 22.41 13.22
CA ASP A 654 18.92 23.77 13.58
C ASP A 654 19.98 24.84 13.25
N ARG A 655 21.22 24.42 12.93
CA ARG A 655 22.32 25.30 12.55
C ARG A 655 22.75 25.12 11.10
N SER A 656 21.89 24.56 10.24
CA SER A 656 22.15 24.42 8.81
C SER A 656 23.36 23.54 8.49
N ARG A 657 23.59 22.49 9.28
CA ARG A 657 24.56 21.43 8.97
C ARG A 657 23.81 20.23 8.43
N VAL A 658 24.40 19.54 7.46
CA VAL A 658 23.83 18.28 6.94
C VAL A 658 24.49 17.12 7.68
N ALA A 659 23.71 16.38 8.46
CA ALA A 659 24.13 15.12 9.05
C ALA A 659 24.04 14.03 7.98
N LEU A 660 25.18 13.49 7.56
CA LEU A 660 25.31 12.37 6.65
C LEU A 660 25.52 11.09 7.45
N ALA A 661 24.48 10.28 7.61
CA ALA A 661 24.53 9.03 8.38
C ALA A 661 24.57 7.81 7.45
N ALA A 662 25.61 6.98 7.53
CA ALA A 662 25.66 5.74 6.77
C ALA A 662 24.70 4.70 7.36
N TYR A 663 24.02 3.95 6.49
CA TYR A 663 23.20 2.80 6.83
C TYR A 663 23.37 1.68 5.80
N GLY A 664 22.80 0.51 6.10
CA GLY A 664 22.95 -0.71 5.30
C GLY A 664 24.05 -1.63 5.83
N GLU A 665 24.19 -2.80 5.22
CA GLU A 665 25.15 -3.82 5.68
C GLU A 665 26.62 -3.47 5.38
N HIS A 666 26.89 -2.50 4.49
CA HIS A 666 28.24 -2.20 4.01
C HIS A 666 28.62 -0.72 4.20
N ALA A 667 29.90 -0.48 4.49
CA ALA A 667 30.44 0.88 4.62
C ALA A 667 30.39 1.66 3.31
N VAL A 668 30.14 2.96 3.40
CA VAL A 668 30.30 3.91 2.29
C VAL A 668 31.80 4.05 2.03
N PRO A 669 32.31 3.78 0.81
CA PRO A 669 33.74 3.73 0.55
C PRO A 669 34.41 5.11 0.68
N ALA A 670 35.70 5.10 1.06
CA ALA A 670 36.56 6.27 0.95
C ALA A 670 36.63 6.76 -0.51
N GLY A 671 36.77 8.06 -0.70
CA GLY A 671 36.71 8.73 -2.01
C GLY A 671 35.30 8.99 -2.51
N THR A 672 34.26 8.71 -1.71
CA THR A 672 32.87 9.08 -2.04
C THR A 672 32.75 10.60 -2.11
N THR A 673 32.23 11.11 -3.22
CA THR A 673 32.02 12.53 -3.46
C THR A 673 30.67 12.94 -2.90
N VAL A 674 30.64 14.03 -2.14
CA VAL A 674 29.42 14.68 -1.66
C VAL A 674 29.32 16.07 -2.28
N VAL A 675 28.18 16.33 -2.91
CA VAL A 675 27.84 17.61 -3.53
C VAL A 675 26.66 18.20 -2.79
N LEU A 676 26.80 19.43 -2.33
CA LEU A 676 25.75 20.20 -1.70
C LEU A 676 25.46 21.42 -2.59
N THR A 677 24.22 21.59 -3.02
CA THR A 677 23.77 22.78 -3.77
C THR A 677 22.93 23.64 -2.85
N VAL A 678 23.27 24.93 -2.71
CA VAL A 678 22.57 25.87 -1.84
C VAL A 678 22.26 27.13 -2.63
N ASP A 679 20.99 27.40 -2.92
CA ASP A 679 20.59 28.56 -3.74
C ASP A 679 21.32 28.59 -5.11
N GLY A 680 21.43 27.42 -5.74
CA GLY A 680 22.15 27.23 -7.02
C GLY A 680 23.68 27.17 -6.94
N ASP A 681 24.30 27.58 -5.83
CA ASP A 681 25.75 27.46 -5.64
C ASP A 681 26.13 26.02 -5.29
N ARG A 682 27.11 25.46 -6.02
CA ARG A 682 27.58 24.09 -5.84
C ARG A 682 28.83 24.03 -4.97
N TYR A 683 28.78 23.18 -3.96
CA TYR A 683 29.90 22.85 -3.08
C TYR A 683 30.20 21.36 -3.11
N GLU A 684 31.47 20.98 -3.16
CA GLU A 684 31.88 19.59 -3.33
C GLU A 684 33.00 19.21 -2.37
N THR A 685 32.96 17.97 -1.88
CA THR A 685 34.01 17.39 -1.02
C THR A 685 34.08 15.88 -1.22
N THR A 686 35.15 15.25 -0.74
CA THR A 686 35.32 13.79 -0.76
C THR A 686 35.50 13.24 0.65
N LEU A 687 34.93 12.07 0.91
CA LEU A 687 35.16 11.35 2.17
C LEU A 687 36.57 10.74 2.16
N ASP A 688 37.48 11.26 2.98
CA ASP A 688 38.86 10.75 3.05
C ASP A 688 38.96 9.32 3.61
N ALA A 689 37.95 8.91 4.38
CA ALA A 689 37.86 7.58 4.98
C ALA A 689 36.48 6.96 4.68
N ALA A 690 36.42 5.63 4.73
CA ALA A 690 35.15 4.94 4.64
C ALA A 690 34.24 5.34 5.82
N LEU A 691 32.94 5.40 5.56
CA LEU A 691 31.92 5.65 6.58
C LEU A 691 31.25 4.31 6.92
N ASP A 692 31.62 3.72 8.05
CA ASP A 692 31.02 2.49 8.54
C ASP A 692 29.52 2.68 8.81
N PRO A 693 28.69 1.62 8.67
CA PRO A 693 27.28 1.68 9.03
C PRO A 693 27.07 2.29 10.41
N GLU A 694 25.97 3.04 10.57
CA GLU A 694 25.60 3.77 11.78
C GLU A 694 26.53 4.93 12.17
N THR A 695 27.55 5.21 11.36
CA THR A 695 28.43 6.36 11.58
C THR A 695 27.86 7.61 10.92
N THR A 696 27.88 8.73 11.65
CA THR A 696 27.49 10.04 11.13
C THR A 696 28.71 10.94 10.85
N ARG A 697 28.64 11.72 9.78
CA ARG A 697 29.49 12.87 9.51
C ARG A 697 28.64 14.12 9.37
N TYR A 698 29.24 15.27 9.66
CA TYR A 698 28.57 16.56 9.53
C TYR A 698 29.20 17.34 8.40
N LEU A 699 28.36 17.77 7.46
CA LEU A 699 28.74 18.59 6.32
C LEU A 699 28.31 20.02 6.60
N TYR A 700 29.20 20.97 6.31
CA TYR A 700 28.91 22.39 6.44
C TYR A 700 29.78 23.21 5.49
N VAL A 701 29.26 24.35 5.05
CA VAL A 701 30.00 25.27 4.19
C VAL A 701 30.68 26.33 5.06
N VAL A 702 32.01 26.42 4.96
CA VAL A 702 32.83 27.44 5.63
C VAL A 702 33.90 27.93 4.68
N ASP A 703 34.16 29.24 4.67
CA ASP A 703 35.15 29.87 3.79
C ASP A 703 34.98 29.53 2.30
N GLY A 704 33.74 29.29 1.86
CA GLY A 704 33.41 28.93 0.48
C GLY A 704 33.65 27.46 0.12
N GLU A 705 33.98 26.59 1.08
CA GLU A 705 34.26 25.17 0.87
C GLU A 705 33.31 24.29 1.67
N LEU A 706 32.94 23.12 1.11
CA LEU A 706 32.25 22.07 1.85
C LEU A 706 33.24 21.29 2.70
N ARG A 707 33.07 21.32 4.02
CA ARG A 707 33.90 20.59 4.97
C ARG A 707 33.13 19.43 5.58
N VAL A 708 33.86 18.35 5.85
CA VAL A 708 33.35 17.14 6.53
C VAL A 708 33.96 17.10 7.93
N ALA A 709 33.15 16.90 8.95
CA ALA A 709 33.60 16.72 10.33
C ALA A 709 33.01 15.46 10.98
N THR A 710 33.75 14.89 11.93
CA THR A 710 33.27 13.81 12.80
C THR A 710 32.33 14.30 13.89
N GLU A 711 32.55 15.54 14.35
CA GLU A 711 31.74 16.19 15.37
C GLU A 711 30.98 17.39 14.79
N ARG A 712 29.94 17.83 15.49
CA ARG A 712 29.15 18.99 15.09
C ARG A 712 29.99 20.26 15.25
N ALA A 713 30.37 20.89 14.14
CA ALA A 713 31.08 22.16 14.17
C ALA A 713 30.20 23.27 14.76
N ASP A 714 30.74 24.10 15.65
CA ASP A 714 29.98 25.18 16.30
C ASP A 714 29.67 26.36 15.38
N ALA A 715 30.48 26.57 14.33
CA ALA A 715 30.32 27.63 13.36
C ALA A 715 30.11 27.08 11.95
N VAL A 716 29.08 27.58 11.28
CA VAL A 716 28.87 27.42 9.83
C VAL A 716 29.12 28.77 9.15
N GLY A 717 29.83 28.77 8.04
CA GLY A 717 30.11 30.00 7.29
C GLY A 717 28.96 30.42 6.38
N ARG A 718 28.16 29.46 5.88
CA ARG A 718 26.96 29.70 5.07
C ARG A 718 25.78 28.91 5.63
N ARG A 719 24.62 29.57 5.72
CA ARG A 719 23.34 28.97 6.11
C ARG A 719 22.71 28.29 4.89
N LEU A 720 22.05 27.16 5.10
CA LEU A 720 21.25 26.49 4.08
C LEU A 720 19.93 27.26 3.92
N VAL A 721 19.43 27.35 2.69
CA VAL A 721 18.17 28.00 2.32
C VAL A 721 17.38 27.09 1.37
N ASP A 722 16.05 27.19 1.36
CA ASP A 722 15.24 26.42 0.42
C ASP A 722 15.26 27.09 -0.97
N PRO A 723 15.51 26.36 -2.07
CA PRO A 723 15.86 24.94 -2.14
C PRO A 723 17.37 24.71 -1.89
N SER A 724 17.69 23.71 -1.07
CA SER A 724 19.03 23.12 -0.97
C SER A 724 18.96 21.63 -1.31
N THR A 725 19.96 21.10 -1.99
CA THR A 725 20.00 19.67 -2.38
C THR A 725 21.33 19.03 -2.03
N VAL A 726 21.30 17.74 -1.73
CA VAL A 726 22.49 16.94 -1.44
C VAL A 726 22.56 15.73 -2.35
N ARG A 727 23.76 15.46 -2.85
CA ARG A 727 24.03 14.34 -3.75
C ARG A 727 25.31 13.63 -3.35
N VAL A 728 25.24 12.31 -3.20
CA VAL A 728 26.34 11.46 -2.70
C VAL A 728 26.66 10.34 -3.68
N VAL A 729 27.88 10.32 -4.22
CA VAL A 729 28.31 9.40 -5.28
C VAL A 729 29.59 8.66 -4.88
N THR A 730 29.59 7.32 -4.92
CA THR A 730 30.78 6.51 -4.63
C THR A 730 31.88 6.70 -5.69
N PRO A 731 33.14 6.29 -5.42
CA PRO A 731 34.25 6.42 -6.38
C PRO A 731 34.02 5.72 -7.72
N ASP A 732 33.21 4.66 -7.75
CA ASP A 732 32.85 3.90 -8.94
C ASP A 732 31.53 4.39 -9.58
N GLY A 733 31.03 5.57 -9.21
CA GLY A 733 29.92 6.24 -9.87
C GLY A 733 28.52 5.80 -9.42
N VAL A 734 28.40 5.14 -8.27
CA VAL A 734 27.12 4.69 -7.71
C VAL A 734 26.49 5.84 -6.95
N LEU A 735 25.26 6.20 -7.30
CA LEU A 735 24.51 7.22 -6.59
C LEU A 735 23.88 6.61 -5.34
N VAL A 736 24.33 7.06 -4.17
CA VAL A 736 23.84 6.56 -2.88
C VAL A 736 22.67 7.40 -2.38
N GLU A 737 22.73 8.72 -2.56
CA GLU A 737 21.71 9.67 -2.12
C GLU A 737 21.61 10.86 -3.08
N ASP A 738 20.40 11.35 -3.30
CA ASP A 738 20.06 12.50 -4.13
C ASP A 738 18.74 13.06 -3.60
N ASP A 739 18.82 14.04 -2.70
CA ASP A 739 17.69 14.49 -1.86
C ASP A 739 17.57 16.01 -1.81
N ASP A 740 16.33 16.48 -1.67
CA ASP A 740 15.99 17.88 -1.42
C ASP A 740 15.97 18.10 0.10
N LEU A 741 16.87 18.95 0.59
CA LEU A 741 17.02 19.21 2.01
C LEU A 741 15.88 20.10 2.49
N HIS A 742 14.98 19.54 3.29
CA HIS A 742 13.88 20.29 3.90
C HIS A 742 14.36 21.01 5.15
N LEU A 743 14.33 22.34 5.14
CA LEU A 743 14.77 23.12 6.28
C LEU A 743 13.67 23.23 7.35
N PRO A 744 14.00 23.06 8.65
CA PRO A 744 13.05 23.35 9.71
C PRO A 744 12.64 24.82 9.64
N ALA A 745 11.36 25.13 9.90
CA ALA A 745 10.76 26.46 9.67
C ALA A 745 11.55 27.66 10.23
N ALA A 746 12.31 27.48 11.32
CA ALA A 746 13.19 28.50 11.89
C ALA A 746 14.36 28.92 10.96
N ASN A 747 14.69 28.10 9.97
CA ASN A 747 15.70 28.37 8.95
C ASN A 747 15.11 29.00 7.68
N ALA A 748 13.85 28.72 7.34
CA ALA A 748 13.18 29.29 6.18
C ALA A 748 12.86 30.80 6.33
N SER A 749 12.70 31.29 7.57
CA SER A 749 12.26 32.68 7.83
C SER A 749 13.35 33.75 7.79
N ALA A 750 14.62 33.41 7.55
CA ALA A 750 15.72 34.37 7.60
C ALA A 750 16.02 35.06 6.26
N SER A 751 15.24 34.80 5.23
CA SER A 751 15.35 35.45 3.93
C SER A 751 14.58 36.78 3.95
N VAL A 752 15.32 37.89 3.82
CA VAL A 752 14.87 39.29 3.62
C VAL A 752 14.55 40.11 4.88
N GLU A 753 15.59 40.48 5.65
CA GLU A 753 15.68 41.86 6.17
C GLU A 753 16.89 42.54 5.51
N SER A 754 16.64 43.19 4.37
CA SER A 754 17.57 44.14 3.78
C SER A 754 17.72 45.33 4.74
N THR A 755 18.86 45.42 5.41
CA THR A 755 19.26 46.63 6.13
C THR A 755 19.69 47.66 5.08
N VAL A 756 18.77 48.53 4.67
CA VAL A 756 19.13 49.75 3.94
C VAL A 756 19.72 50.74 4.94
N GLY A 757 21.02 51.02 4.79
CA GLY A 757 21.67 52.23 5.27
C GLY A 757 21.77 53.25 4.15
#